data_AF-A0A7C3E327-F1
#
_entry.id   AF-A0A7C3E327-F1
#
_cell.length_a   1.000
_cell.length_b   1.000
_cell.length_c   1.000
_cell.angle_alpha   90.00
_cell.angle_beta   90.00
_cell.angle_gamma   90.00
#
_symmetry.space_group_name_H-M   'P 1'
#
loop_
_entity.id
_entity.type
_entity.pdbx_description
1 polymer ?
#
loop_
_entity_poly.entity_id
_entity_poly.type
_entity_poly.pdbx_seq_one_letter_code
_entity_poly.pdbx_strand_id
1 'polypeptide(L)'
;MIGRKKWIKLIVVTLLFAVLDFWIYSSLIGSFRSLTEKAKFKEITLFAKTAPQDAGALDPWIQELPQTIDGSRGLYFTVSPDTGDFVLASGDPVAKALWEKLKDTEDFKKGFESVYYLEPYAGKQPVQDKTENTGALKVFFAPVPDENGSDVRGALLVFSSKGAAADFESLLRNLCIIALLLFVVIYSVALFSRDPVTGYGIVLLFGIAVTFIAYPMVEAFRLTFIKDGLFSLDIWKVTLSSRYLVALWGSMRLGIITASISTLIGFLFAFVTERTSIRGKKVISTLATMPVISPPFSLTLSIILLFGNNGLITKQLLGLQNFTIYGLGGLVLVQTIGMFPIAFLTLSSVLKSIDSTVEDAAMDLNAGRFHTFWTITLPLAMPGILSAWLLVFTNSLADFANPLLLSGSYKVLSVEAYIEVTGRNNLGGGAALSLLLLLPTLTAFFTQRYWVNRKSFVTVTGKPSVRLTELASKPVRVALTAFVVVSLGFIIALYGTIVAGCFVKNWGIDYTFTTANIGEALSRGWQAIRDTVTLASIATPIAGIIAMAAALILVRRSFIGKRILEILLMTPFAVPGTLVGIAYILAFNKPPLLLVGTAAIIVINYIIRELPVGMETGIASLRQIDPAIEEAAQDLGADMPTVFKTIVLPLIRPAFISSMSYTFVRSMTAVSAVIFLISARWYHLTVQIYNFSENLRFGLASVLATTLILIVLAAFGIMRLLVRDQGLTEKTVSQ
;
A
#
# COMPACT_ATOMS: atom_id res chain seq x y z
N MET A 1 -33.31 -27.32 -15.04
CA MET A 1 -33.54 -26.42 -16.20
C MET A 1 -33.46 -24.94 -15.77
N ILE A 2 -32.27 -24.39 -15.54
CA ILE A 2 -32.09 -22.92 -15.39
C ILE A 2 -31.95 -22.38 -16.83
N GLY A 3 -33.05 -22.52 -17.57
CA GLY A 3 -33.01 -22.89 -18.98
C GLY A 3 -33.21 -21.70 -19.92
N ARG A 4 -32.27 -21.55 -20.86
CA ARG A 4 -32.34 -20.84 -22.16
C ARG A 4 -32.91 -19.40 -22.18
N LYS A 5 -34.09 -19.13 -21.62
CA LYS A 5 -34.72 -17.80 -21.52
C LYS A 5 -33.88 -16.77 -20.77
N LYS A 6 -33.23 -17.15 -19.66
CA LYS A 6 -32.32 -16.23 -18.93
C LYS A 6 -31.09 -15.89 -19.76
N TRP A 7 -30.49 -16.87 -20.43
CA TRP A 7 -29.37 -16.64 -21.35
C TRP A 7 -29.75 -15.76 -22.53
N ILE A 8 -30.91 -15.98 -23.15
CA ILE A 8 -31.43 -15.11 -24.22
C ILE A 8 -31.63 -13.68 -23.71
N LYS A 9 -32.24 -13.51 -22.52
CA LYS A 9 -32.38 -12.17 -21.90
C LYS A 9 -31.05 -11.49 -21.65
N LEU A 10 -30.06 -12.20 -21.10
CA LEU A 10 -28.71 -11.66 -20.91
C LEU A 10 -28.12 -11.19 -22.24
N ILE A 11 -28.16 -12.03 -23.27
CA ILE A 11 -27.57 -11.72 -24.58
C ILE A 11 -28.26 -10.50 -25.21
N VAL A 12 -29.60 -10.47 -25.24
CA VAL A 12 -30.37 -9.38 -25.85
C VAL A 12 -30.15 -8.06 -25.12
N VAL A 13 -30.22 -8.05 -23.78
CA VAL A 13 -30.05 -6.83 -22.99
C VAL A 13 -28.61 -6.33 -23.04
N THR A 14 -27.62 -7.22 -23.01
CA THR A 14 -26.21 -6.86 -23.20
C THR A 14 -25.95 -6.30 -24.60
N LEU A 15 -26.55 -6.87 -25.65
CA LEU A 15 -26.43 -6.32 -27.01
C LEU A 15 -27.04 -4.92 -27.11
N LEU A 16 -28.23 -4.70 -26.55
CA LEU A 16 -28.87 -3.38 -26.51
C LEU A 16 -28.00 -2.37 -25.76
N PHE A 17 -27.45 -2.75 -24.61
CA PHE A 17 -26.53 -1.90 -23.85
C PHE A 17 -25.25 -1.62 -24.63
N ALA A 18 -24.64 -2.63 -25.27
CA ALA A 18 -23.43 -2.47 -26.07
C ALA A 18 -23.65 -1.51 -27.26
N VAL A 19 -24.81 -1.56 -27.92
CA VAL A 19 -25.16 -0.63 -29.00
C VAL A 19 -25.28 0.80 -28.45
N LEU A 20 -25.94 0.98 -27.30
CA LEU A 20 -26.08 2.29 -26.67
C LEU A 20 -24.72 2.85 -26.20
N ASP A 21 -23.92 2.03 -25.52
CA ASP A 21 -22.61 2.41 -24.99
C ASP A 21 -21.63 2.74 -26.12
N PHE A 22 -21.65 1.96 -27.21
CA PHE A 22 -20.88 2.25 -28.41
C PHE A 22 -21.38 3.53 -29.12
N TRP A 23 -22.68 3.79 -29.15
CA TRP A 23 -23.23 5.03 -29.68
C TRP A 23 -22.76 6.25 -28.87
N ILE A 24 -22.79 6.17 -27.54
CA ILE A 24 -22.27 7.22 -26.66
C ILE A 24 -20.76 7.42 -26.88
N TYR A 25 -19.98 6.34 -26.88
CA TYR A 25 -18.53 6.38 -27.14
C TYR A 25 -18.22 7.01 -28.51
N SER A 26 -18.90 6.58 -29.57
CA SER A 26 -18.69 7.07 -30.93
C SER A 26 -19.12 8.54 -31.10
N SER A 27 -20.19 8.96 -30.41
CA SER A 27 -20.59 10.37 -30.37
C SER A 27 -19.56 11.23 -29.63
N LEU A 28 -19.12 10.81 -28.44
CA LEU A 28 -18.14 11.56 -27.63
C LEU A 28 -16.79 11.68 -28.33
N ILE A 29 -16.27 10.57 -28.89
CA ILE A 29 -15.00 10.58 -29.61
C ILE A 29 -15.10 11.41 -30.89
N GLY A 30 -16.25 11.37 -31.59
CA GLY A 30 -16.49 12.16 -32.79
C GLY A 30 -16.51 13.67 -32.50
N SER A 31 -17.27 14.08 -31.48
CA SER A 31 -17.32 15.46 -31.03
C SER A 31 -15.95 15.94 -30.54
N PHE A 32 -15.23 15.13 -29.75
CA PHE A 32 -13.89 15.47 -29.28
C PHE A 32 -12.92 15.66 -30.44
N ARG A 33 -12.86 14.70 -31.38
CA ARG A 33 -12.02 14.80 -32.60
C ARG A 33 -12.32 16.07 -33.38
N SER A 34 -13.60 16.39 -33.60
CA SER A 34 -14.00 17.61 -34.31
C SER A 34 -13.56 18.88 -33.57
N LEU A 35 -13.70 18.93 -32.25
CA LEU A 35 -13.27 20.07 -31.44
C LEU A 35 -11.75 20.25 -31.44
N THR A 36 -10.99 19.17 -31.24
CA THR A 36 -9.53 19.19 -31.29
C THR A 36 -9.03 19.61 -32.67
N GLU A 37 -9.66 19.11 -33.73
CA GLU A 37 -9.32 19.47 -35.10
C GLU A 37 -9.60 20.95 -35.39
N LYS A 38 -10.77 21.46 -35.00
CA LYS A 38 -11.10 22.91 -35.14
C LYS A 38 -10.17 23.80 -34.33
N ALA A 39 -9.81 23.40 -33.11
CA ALA A 39 -8.88 24.14 -32.27
C ALA A 39 -7.48 24.20 -32.92
N LYS A 40 -6.95 23.05 -33.36
CA LYS A 40 -5.68 22.99 -34.09
C LYS A 40 -5.70 23.83 -35.37
N PHE A 41 -6.77 23.75 -36.15
CA PHE A 41 -6.91 24.59 -37.34
C PHE A 41 -6.85 26.08 -37.02
N LYS A 42 -7.53 26.51 -35.95
CA LYS A 42 -7.51 27.91 -35.52
C LYS A 42 -6.11 28.34 -35.11
N GLU A 43 -5.39 27.52 -34.35
CA GLU A 43 -3.99 27.80 -33.96
C GLU A 43 -3.06 27.87 -35.17
N ILE A 44 -3.13 26.90 -36.08
CA ILE A 44 -2.31 26.88 -37.31
C ILE A 44 -2.62 28.09 -38.19
N THR A 45 -3.89 28.44 -38.35
CA THR A 45 -4.30 29.60 -39.18
C THR A 45 -3.87 30.92 -38.53
N LEU A 46 -3.96 31.04 -37.20
CA LEU A 46 -3.46 32.22 -36.48
C LEU A 46 -1.94 32.35 -36.60
N PHE A 47 -1.21 31.24 -36.48
CA PHE A 47 0.23 31.21 -36.69
C PHE A 47 0.57 31.58 -38.14
N ALA A 48 -0.12 31.01 -39.14
CA ALA A 48 0.09 31.34 -40.55
C ALA A 48 -0.03 32.85 -40.84
N LYS A 49 -0.91 33.56 -40.14
CA LYS A 49 -1.08 35.03 -40.26
C LYS A 49 0.10 35.84 -39.71
N THR A 50 0.98 35.25 -38.90
CA THR A 50 2.18 35.93 -38.39
C THR A 50 3.41 35.75 -39.28
N ALA A 51 3.26 35.08 -40.43
CA ALA A 51 4.37 34.82 -41.34
C ALA A 51 5.08 36.11 -41.79
N PRO A 52 6.40 36.24 -41.57
CA PRO A 52 7.16 37.43 -41.96
C PRO A 52 7.22 37.59 -43.48
N GLN A 53 7.37 38.84 -43.94
CA GLN A 53 7.54 39.16 -45.36
C GLN A 53 8.99 39.02 -45.82
N ASP A 54 9.95 39.22 -44.92
CA ASP A 54 11.37 39.06 -45.20
C ASP A 54 11.75 37.58 -45.31
N ALA A 55 12.32 37.19 -46.45
CA ALA A 55 12.79 35.84 -46.69
C ALA A 55 13.82 35.37 -45.65
N GLY A 56 14.64 36.29 -45.11
CA GLY A 56 15.62 35.99 -44.08
C GLY A 56 15.02 35.66 -42.71
N ALA A 57 13.75 36.01 -42.46
CA ALA A 57 13.06 35.79 -41.20
C ALA A 57 12.15 34.56 -41.19
N LEU A 58 11.96 33.89 -42.33
CA LEU A 58 11.09 32.70 -42.46
C LEU A 58 11.64 31.47 -41.73
N ASP A 59 12.95 31.22 -41.80
CA ASP A 59 13.59 30.08 -41.14
C ASP A 59 13.47 30.14 -39.60
N PRO A 60 13.80 31.26 -38.94
CA PRO A 60 13.55 31.42 -37.50
C PRO A 60 12.07 31.28 -37.15
N TRP A 61 11.17 31.86 -37.93
CA TRP A 61 9.72 31.83 -37.69
C TRP A 61 9.18 30.40 -37.72
N ILE A 62 9.53 29.56 -38.71
CA ILE A 62 9.07 28.17 -38.74
C ILE A 62 9.61 27.37 -37.54
N GLN A 63 10.81 27.67 -37.06
CA GLN A 63 11.37 27.01 -35.87
C GLN A 63 10.61 27.36 -34.57
N GLU A 64 9.77 28.40 -34.55
CA GLU A 64 8.87 28.72 -33.44
C GLU A 64 7.56 27.91 -33.47
N LEU A 65 7.23 27.27 -34.60
CA LEU A 65 6.01 26.48 -34.76
C LEU A 65 5.85 25.38 -33.70
N PRO A 66 6.88 24.58 -33.34
CA PRO A 66 6.76 23.58 -32.28
C PRO A 66 6.52 24.18 -30.88
N GLN A 67 6.89 25.44 -30.65
CA GLN A 67 6.63 26.14 -29.39
C GLN A 67 5.18 26.63 -29.29
N THR A 68 4.59 26.98 -30.44
CA THR A 68 3.18 27.43 -30.51
C THR A 68 2.23 26.24 -30.60
N ILE A 69 2.61 25.18 -31.31
CA ILE A 69 1.81 24.00 -31.56
C ILE A 69 2.64 22.77 -31.22
N ASP A 70 2.35 22.17 -30.06
CA ASP A 70 3.16 21.08 -29.52
C ASP A 70 3.20 19.86 -30.47
N GLY A 71 4.40 19.27 -30.61
CA GLY A 71 4.65 18.12 -31.48
C GLY A 71 4.33 18.37 -32.96
N SER A 72 4.47 19.61 -33.42
CA SER A 72 4.30 19.99 -34.83
C SER A 72 5.63 20.24 -35.54
N ARG A 73 5.64 20.04 -36.85
CA ARG A 73 6.73 20.39 -37.76
C ARG A 73 6.14 21.01 -39.02
N GLY A 74 6.74 22.07 -39.54
CA GLY A 74 6.14 22.88 -40.59
C GLY A 74 7.03 23.07 -41.81
N LEU A 75 6.40 23.29 -42.96
CA LEU A 75 7.00 23.80 -44.19
C LEU A 75 6.21 25.03 -44.63
N TYR A 76 6.92 26.05 -45.12
CA TYR A 76 6.34 27.23 -45.72
C TYR A 76 6.65 27.28 -47.21
N PHE A 77 5.61 27.56 -47.99
CA PHE A 77 5.68 27.69 -49.43
C PHE A 77 5.32 29.12 -49.82
N THR A 78 6.06 29.69 -50.77
CA THR A 78 5.73 30.95 -51.42
C THR A 78 5.12 30.68 -52.78
N VAL A 79 4.32 31.61 -53.29
CA VAL A 79 3.80 31.54 -54.67
C VAL A 79 4.89 32.03 -55.63
N SER A 80 5.23 31.24 -56.64
CA SER A 80 6.17 31.63 -57.69
C SER A 80 5.55 32.72 -58.57
N PRO A 81 6.22 33.87 -58.78
CA PRO A 81 5.70 34.94 -59.63
C PRO A 81 5.47 34.53 -61.10
N ASP A 82 6.23 33.54 -61.60
CA ASP A 82 6.26 33.17 -63.02
C ASP A 82 5.25 32.07 -63.37
N THR A 83 4.97 31.18 -62.41
CA THR A 83 4.15 29.97 -62.63
C THR A 83 2.86 29.97 -61.82
N GLY A 84 2.78 30.78 -60.76
CA GLY A 84 1.69 30.74 -59.79
C GLY A 84 1.73 29.52 -58.87
N ASP A 85 2.72 28.63 -59.01
CA ASP A 85 2.85 27.40 -58.23
C ASP A 85 3.48 27.65 -56.85
N PHE A 86 3.11 26.83 -55.86
CA PHE A 86 3.74 26.83 -54.54
C PHE A 86 5.16 26.25 -54.58
N VAL A 87 6.15 27.05 -54.21
CA VAL A 87 7.56 26.65 -54.10
C VAL A 87 7.99 26.66 -52.64
N LEU A 88 8.68 25.60 -52.22
CA LEU A 88 9.18 25.47 -50.84
C LEU A 88 10.22 26.57 -50.55
N ALA A 89 9.93 27.43 -49.58
CA ALA A 89 10.80 28.54 -49.21
C ALA A 89 11.59 28.27 -47.91
N SER A 90 10.96 27.63 -46.93
CA SER A 90 11.57 27.34 -45.62
C SER A 90 10.88 26.15 -44.96
N GLY A 91 11.56 25.45 -44.06
CA GLY A 91 10.93 24.32 -43.38
C GLY A 91 11.84 23.41 -42.56
N ASP A 92 11.22 22.61 -41.69
CA ASP A 92 11.92 21.57 -40.93
C ASP A 92 12.47 20.46 -41.88
N PRO A 93 13.73 20.01 -41.71
CA PRO A 93 14.33 18.99 -42.58
C PRO A 93 13.56 17.66 -42.63
N VAL A 94 12.95 17.25 -41.51
CA VAL A 94 12.17 16.00 -41.45
C VAL A 94 10.80 16.19 -42.10
N ALA A 95 10.15 17.33 -41.86
CA ALA A 95 8.92 17.68 -42.57
C ALA A 95 9.12 17.71 -44.10
N LYS A 96 10.28 18.20 -44.56
CA LYS A 96 10.64 18.24 -45.98
C LYS A 96 10.77 16.83 -46.57
N ALA A 97 11.47 15.95 -45.87
CA ALA A 97 11.61 14.55 -46.29
C ALA A 97 10.27 13.80 -46.33
N LEU A 98 9.32 14.15 -45.45
CA LEU A 98 7.95 13.60 -45.48
C LEU A 98 7.14 14.15 -46.65
N TRP A 99 7.18 15.46 -46.88
CA TRP A 99 6.48 16.09 -48.00
C TRP A 99 6.97 15.57 -49.36
N GLU A 100 8.29 15.41 -49.57
CA GLU A 100 8.83 14.90 -50.83
C GLU A 100 8.30 13.51 -51.20
N LYS A 101 8.01 12.67 -50.21
CA LYS A 101 7.44 11.33 -50.41
C LYS A 101 5.94 11.36 -50.71
N LEU A 102 5.23 12.43 -50.36
CA LEU A 102 3.78 12.49 -50.31
C LEU A 102 3.16 13.54 -51.25
N LYS A 103 3.95 14.45 -51.79
CA LYS A 103 3.51 15.58 -52.64
C LYS A 103 2.62 15.16 -53.82
N ASP A 104 2.81 13.96 -54.37
CA ASP A 104 2.07 13.47 -55.54
C ASP A 104 0.75 12.78 -55.17
N THR A 105 0.44 12.63 -53.88
CA THR A 105 -0.81 12.03 -53.42
C THR A 105 -2.00 12.98 -53.61
N GLU A 106 -3.19 12.40 -53.85
CA GLU A 106 -4.42 13.18 -54.07
C GLU A 106 -4.78 14.08 -52.88
N ASP A 107 -4.45 13.65 -51.65
CA ASP A 107 -4.72 14.40 -50.42
C ASP A 107 -3.87 15.67 -50.32
N PHE A 108 -2.60 15.62 -50.76
CA PHE A 108 -1.71 16.78 -50.78
C PHE A 108 -2.06 17.76 -51.90
N LYS A 109 -2.45 17.26 -53.09
CA LYS A 109 -2.92 18.10 -54.19
C LYS A 109 -4.16 18.91 -53.79
N LYS A 110 -5.16 18.26 -53.18
CA LYS A 110 -6.35 18.93 -52.64
C LYS A 110 -6.02 19.93 -51.52
N GLY A 111 -5.02 19.62 -50.70
CA GLY A 111 -4.55 20.53 -49.66
C GLY A 111 -4.03 21.85 -50.21
N PHE A 112 -3.14 21.81 -51.20
CA PHE A 112 -2.65 23.02 -51.87
C PHE A 112 -3.73 23.73 -52.70
N GLU A 113 -4.61 22.99 -53.36
CA GLU A 113 -5.77 23.55 -54.07
C GLU A 113 -6.68 24.35 -53.12
N SER A 114 -6.99 23.80 -51.94
CA SER A 114 -7.82 24.48 -50.93
C SER A 114 -7.17 25.77 -50.44
N VAL A 115 -5.83 25.77 -50.31
CA VAL A 115 -5.07 26.95 -49.88
C VAL A 115 -5.20 28.09 -50.88
N TYR A 116 -5.23 27.83 -52.20
CA TYR A 116 -5.47 28.87 -53.22
C TYR A 116 -6.80 29.61 -53.02
N TYR A 117 -7.82 28.92 -52.49
CA TYR A 117 -9.12 29.51 -52.21
C TYR A 117 -9.21 30.14 -50.81
N LEU A 118 -8.08 30.37 -50.14
CA LEU A 118 -8.01 30.84 -48.75
C LEU A 118 -8.73 29.91 -47.76
N GLU A 119 -8.87 28.62 -48.09
CA GLU A 119 -9.51 27.63 -47.24
C GLU A 119 -8.47 26.72 -46.56
N PRO A 120 -8.47 26.62 -45.22
CA PRO A 120 -7.62 25.68 -44.52
C PRO A 120 -8.10 24.24 -44.76
N TYR A 121 -7.17 23.31 -44.99
CA TYR A 121 -7.46 21.90 -45.28
C TYR A 121 -6.72 20.94 -44.35
N ALA A 122 -7.34 19.80 -44.03
CA ALA A 122 -6.72 18.75 -43.22
C ALA A 122 -6.74 17.46 -44.02
N GLY A 123 -5.58 16.83 -44.08
CA GLY A 123 -5.41 15.54 -44.73
C GLY A 123 -6.35 14.49 -44.12
N LYS A 124 -7.00 13.72 -45.00
CA LYS A 124 -7.92 12.65 -44.60
C LYS A 124 -7.15 11.43 -44.08
N GLN A 125 -5.94 11.20 -44.59
CA GLN A 125 -5.14 10.05 -44.18
C GLN A 125 -4.01 10.44 -43.22
N PRO A 126 -3.83 9.71 -42.12
CA PRO A 126 -2.66 9.89 -41.28
C PRO A 126 -1.40 9.42 -42.03
N VAL A 127 -0.33 10.19 -41.88
CA VAL A 127 0.99 9.92 -42.45
C VAL A 127 1.86 9.27 -41.38
N GLN A 128 2.61 8.23 -41.73
CA GLN A 128 3.58 7.60 -40.83
C GLN A 128 5.00 7.75 -41.38
N ASP A 129 5.90 8.21 -40.53
CA ASP A 129 7.33 8.00 -40.74
C ASP A 129 7.71 6.65 -40.08
N LYS A 130 8.26 5.71 -40.86
CA LYS A 130 8.77 4.43 -40.33
C LYS A 130 10.21 4.54 -39.84
N THR A 131 10.92 5.63 -40.16
CA THR A 131 12.34 5.82 -39.87
C THR A 131 12.59 6.57 -38.56
N GLU A 132 11.73 7.52 -38.20
CA GLU A 132 11.66 8.09 -36.85
C GLU A 132 10.37 7.59 -36.20
N ASN A 133 10.43 7.07 -34.96
CA ASN A 133 9.31 6.47 -34.22
C ASN A 133 8.23 7.50 -33.80
N THR A 134 7.72 8.30 -34.74
CA THR A 134 6.94 9.54 -34.57
C THR A 134 5.43 9.30 -34.51
N GLY A 135 4.98 8.06 -34.67
CA GLY A 135 3.56 7.69 -34.66
C GLY A 135 2.82 8.19 -35.90
N ALA A 136 1.48 8.13 -35.86
CA ALA A 136 0.64 8.64 -36.94
C ALA A 136 0.53 10.18 -36.86
N LEU A 137 1.07 10.88 -37.86
CA LEU A 137 1.00 12.32 -38.03
C LEU A 137 -0.25 12.71 -38.84
N LYS A 138 -0.90 13.81 -38.47
CA LYS A 138 -1.98 14.41 -39.27
C LYS A 138 -1.43 15.65 -39.97
N VAL A 139 -1.82 15.84 -41.23
CA VAL A 139 -1.34 16.93 -42.09
C VAL A 139 -2.38 18.03 -42.14
N PHE A 140 -1.94 19.28 -42.03
CA PHE A 140 -2.76 20.48 -42.12
C PHE A 140 -2.15 21.44 -43.13
N PHE A 141 -2.99 22.12 -43.88
CA PHE A 141 -2.66 23.14 -44.86
C PHE A 141 -3.39 24.41 -44.44
N ALA A 142 -2.67 25.51 -44.31
CA ALA A 142 -3.25 26.81 -43.98
C ALA A 142 -2.76 27.89 -44.96
N PRO A 143 -3.67 28.72 -45.48
CA PRO A 143 -3.29 29.85 -46.32
C PRO A 143 -2.60 30.94 -45.50
N VAL A 144 -1.62 31.57 -46.11
CA VAL A 144 -0.98 32.79 -45.63
C VAL A 144 -1.49 33.93 -46.52
N PRO A 145 -2.46 34.73 -46.05
CA PRO A 145 -3.04 35.80 -46.87
C PRO A 145 -2.05 36.95 -47.12
N ASP A 146 -2.30 37.71 -48.19
CA ASP A 146 -1.68 39.01 -48.44
C ASP A 146 -2.17 40.09 -47.45
N GLU A 147 -1.60 41.30 -47.51
CA GLU A 147 -1.93 42.40 -46.58
C GLU A 147 -3.41 42.80 -46.59
N ASN A 148 -4.07 42.61 -47.72
CA ASN A 148 -5.48 42.94 -47.92
C ASN A 148 -6.43 41.78 -47.57
N GLY A 149 -5.90 40.58 -47.32
CA GLY A 149 -6.67 39.36 -47.08
C GLY A 149 -7.43 38.86 -48.31
N SER A 150 -7.10 39.37 -49.50
CA SER A 150 -7.79 39.11 -50.77
C SER A 150 -7.15 38.00 -51.58
N ASP A 151 -5.84 37.76 -51.42
CA ASP A 151 -5.10 36.77 -52.19
C ASP A 151 -4.12 35.98 -51.30
N VAL A 152 -3.63 34.85 -51.80
CA VAL A 152 -2.74 33.94 -51.07
C VAL A 152 -1.29 34.30 -51.37
N ARG A 153 -0.56 34.72 -50.34
CA ARG A 153 0.89 34.99 -50.41
C ARG A 153 1.72 33.72 -50.30
N GLY A 154 1.22 32.72 -49.59
CA GLY A 154 1.93 31.47 -49.32
C GLY A 154 1.07 30.41 -48.68
N ALA A 155 1.64 29.23 -48.49
CA ALA A 155 1.00 28.09 -47.83
C ALA A 155 1.85 27.61 -46.66
N LEU A 156 1.21 27.40 -45.51
CA LEU A 156 1.81 26.72 -44.38
C LEU A 156 1.32 25.27 -44.33
N LEU A 157 2.24 24.33 -44.48
CA LEU A 157 2.00 22.90 -44.30
C LEU A 157 2.49 22.49 -42.92
N VAL A 158 1.64 21.86 -42.11
CA VAL A 158 1.99 21.42 -40.75
C VAL A 158 1.72 19.92 -40.59
N PHE A 159 2.75 19.18 -40.18
CA PHE A 159 2.64 17.83 -39.66
C PHE A 159 2.50 17.90 -38.15
N SER A 160 1.40 17.39 -37.59
CA SER A 160 1.17 17.40 -36.14
C SER A 160 0.94 15.98 -35.63
N SER A 161 1.64 15.61 -34.55
CA SER A 161 1.41 14.33 -33.88
C SER A 161 0.04 14.29 -33.17
N LYS A 162 -0.49 13.08 -32.95
CA LYS A 162 -1.77 12.91 -32.24
C LYS A 162 -1.75 13.32 -30.76
N GLY A 163 -0.59 13.57 -30.15
CA GLY A 163 -0.43 14.16 -28.80
C GLY A 163 -1.41 13.66 -27.71
N ALA A 164 -1.74 14.55 -26.77
CA ALA A 164 -2.68 14.29 -25.66
C ALA A 164 -4.09 13.83 -26.07
N ALA A 165 -4.48 14.07 -27.33
CA ALA A 165 -5.75 13.57 -27.86
C ALA A 165 -5.75 12.03 -27.95
N ALA A 166 -4.63 11.39 -28.30
CA ALA A 166 -4.53 9.94 -28.36
C ALA A 166 -4.75 9.26 -27.00
N ASP A 167 -4.24 9.87 -25.93
CA ASP A 167 -4.40 9.37 -24.56
C ASP A 167 -5.87 9.44 -24.12
N PHE A 168 -6.55 10.55 -24.43
CA PHE A 168 -7.98 10.69 -24.17
C PHE A 168 -8.83 9.72 -24.99
N GLU A 169 -8.48 9.49 -26.27
CA GLU A 169 -9.15 8.49 -27.09
C GLU A 169 -9.00 7.07 -26.51
N SER A 170 -7.80 6.75 -26.03
CA SER A 170 -7.52 5.47 -25.35
C SER A 170 -8.32 5.33 -24.06
N LEU A 171 -8.41 6.40 -23.28
CA LEU A 171 -9.19 6.46 -22.04
C LEU A 171 -10.68 6.22 -22.31
N LEU A 172 -11.29 6.94 -23.26
CA LEU A 172 -12.70 6.77 -23.61
C LEU A 172 -13.00 5.35 -24.08
N ARG A 173 -12.09 4.76 -24.88
CA ARG A 173 -12.23 3.37 -25.34
C ARG A 173 -12.20 2.40 -24.16
N ASN A 174 -11.26 2.60 -23.23
CA ASN A 174 -11.16 1.76 -22.04
C ASN A 174 -12.39 1.91 -21.14
N LEU A 175 -12.94 3.12 -20.98
CA LEU A 175 -14.17 3.35 -20.22
C LEU A 175 -15.37 2.64 -20.83
N CYS A 176 -15.55 2.69 -22.15
CA CYS A 176 -16.60 1.96 -22.86
C CYS A 176 -16.49 0.44 -22.60
N ILE A 177 -15.28 -0.13 -22.75
CA ILE A 177 -15.06 -1.56 -22.49
C ILE A 177 -15.37 -1.90 -21.02
N ILE A 178 -14.91 -1.09 -20.07
CA ILE A 178 -15.15 -1.30 -18.63
C ILE A 178 -16.64 -1.18 -18.31
N ALA A 179 -17.35 -0.20 -18.87
CA ALA A 179 -18.78 0.01 -18.67
C ALA A 179 -19.59 -1.20 -19.15
N LEU A 180 -19.28 -1.71 -20.35
CA LEU A 180 -19.89 -2.93 -20.88
C LEU A 180 -19.62 -4.14 -19.99
N LEU A 181 -18.37 -4.35 -19.56
CA LEU A 181 -18.01 -5.47 -18.68
C LEU A 181 -18.73 -5.39 -17.33
N LEU A 182 -18.76 -4.20 -16.70
CA LEU A 182 -19.48 -3.98 -15.44
C LEU A 182 -20.97 -4.24 -15.61
N PHE A 183 -21.58 -3.75 -16.68
CA PHE A 183 -22.98 -3.99 -16.97
C PHE A 183 -23.29 -5.48 -17.11
N VAL A 184 -22.50 -6.21 -17.88
CA VAL A 184 -22.66 -7.66 -18.06
C VAL A 184 -22.57 -8.39 -16.72
N VAL A 185 -21.59 -8.04 -15.88
CA VAL A 185 -21.38 -8.67 -14.57
C VAL A 185 -22.54 -8.37 -13.62
N ILE A 186 -22.90 -7.09 -13.47
CA ILE A 186 -23.98 -6.63 -12.58
C ILE A 186 -25.32 -7.24 -13.02
N TYR A 187 -25.64 -7.17 -14.31
CA TYR A 187 -26.88 -7.72 -14.84
C TYR A 187 -26.92 -9.26 -14.74
N SER A 188 -25.78 -9.94 -14.89
CA SER A 188 -25.67 -11.38 -14.67
C SER A 188 -25.98 -11.75 -13.22
N VAL A 189 -25.47 -11.00 -12.24
CA VAL A 189 -25.80 -11.22 -10.82
C VAL A 189 -27.30 -11.07 -10.59
N ALA A 190 -27.92 -10.01 -11.11
CA ALA A 190 -29.36 -9.79 -11.00
C ALA A 190 -30.19 -10.95 -11.58
N LEU A 191 -29.74 -11.51 -12.71
CA LEU A 191 -30.50 -12.50 -13.46
C LEU A 191 -30.31 -13.93 -12.95
N PHE A 192 -29.09 -14.29 -12.52
CA PHE A 192 -28.72 -15.67 -12.16
C PHE A 192 -28.58 -15.92 -10.66
N SER A 193 -28.35 -14.90 -9.82
CA SER A 193 -28.25 -15.10 -8.38
C SER A 193 -29.62 -15.29 -7.73
N ARG A 194 -29.71 -16.22 -6.76
CA ARG A 194 -30.89 -16.36 -5.88
C ARG A 194 -30.95 -15.23 -4.85
N ASP A 195 -29.80 -14.73 -4.44
CA ASP A 195 -29.62 -13.58 -3.54
C ASP A 195 -28.75 -12.54 -4.26
N PRO A 196 -29.35 -11.56 -4.96
CA PRO A 196 -28.61 -10.54 -5.70
C PRO A 196 -27.72 -9.69 -4.80
N VAL A 197 -28.10 -9.44 -3.54
CA VAL A 197 -27.34 -8.60 -2.61
C VAL A 197 -26.00 -9.25 -2.28
N THR A 198 -26.02 -10.52 -1.90
CA THR A 198 -24.78 -11.30 -1.70
C THR A 198 -23.93 -11.33 -2.98
N GLY A 199 -24.56 -11.52 -4.14
CA GLY A 199 -23.86 -11.53 -5.43
C GLY A 199 -23.15 -10.21 -5.73
N TYR A 200 -23.80 -9.07 -5.50
CA TYR A 200 -23.18 -7.75 -5.65
C TYR A 200 -22.05 -7.54 -4.65
N GLY A 201 -22.20 -8.01 -3.41
CA GLY A 201 -21.13 -8.00 -2.41
C GLY A 201 -19.89 -8.77 -2.88
N ILE A 202 -20.08 -9.96 -3.45
CA ILE A 202 -18.97 -10.77 -4.00
C ILE A 202 -18.30 -10.02 -5.16
N VAL A 203 -19.07 -9.47 -6.11
CA VAL A 203 -18.52 -8.71 -7.25
C VAL A 203 -17.76 -7.48 -6.77
N LEU A 204 -18.29 -6.74 -5.79
CA LEU A 204 -17.62 -5.58 -5.21
C LEU A 204 -16.29 -5.97 -4.56
N LEU A 205 -16.25 -7.05 -3.77
CA LEU A 205 -15.03 -7.53 -3.15
C LEU A 205 -13.99 -7.97 -4.19
N PHE A 206 -14.42 -8.66 -5.26
CA PHE A 206 -13.54 -8.97 -6.39
C PHE A 206 -13.05 -7.70 -7.09
N GLY A 207 -13.91 -6.71 -7.31
CA GLY A 207 -13.53 -5.43 -7.91
C GLY A 207 -12.48 -4.69 -7.09
N ILE A 208 -12.66 -4.64 -5.76
CA ILE A 208 -11.69 -4.07 -4.82
C ILE A 208 -10.37 -4.85 -4.87
N ALA A 209 -10.44 -6.18 -4.78
CA ALA A 209 -9.25 -7.04 -4.79
C ALA A 209 -8.47 -6.94 -6.11
N VAL A 210 -9.14 -6.96 -7.25
CA VAL A 210 -8.49 -6.84 -8.56
C VAL A 210 -7.88 -5.45 -8.74
N THR A 211 -8.63 -4.40 -8.41
CA THR A 211 -8.21 -3.01 -8.67
C THR A 211 -7.11 -2.54 -7.72
N PHE A 212 -7.21 -2.85 -6.43
CA PHE A 212 -6.31 -2.27 -5.41
C PHE A 212 -5.31 -3.27 -4.82
N ILE A 213 -5.38 -4.56 -5.19
CA ILE A 213 -4.42 -5.58 -4.77
C ILE A 213 -3.71 -6.16 -5.99
N ALA A 214 -4.45 -6.81 -6.90
CA ALA A 214 -3.84 -7.53 -8.01
C ALA A 214 -3.18 -6.58 -9.03
N TYR A 215 -3.88 -5.53 -9.47
CA TYR A 215 -3.39 -4.60 -10.48
C TYR A 215 -2.07 -3.90 -10.07
N PRO A 216 -1.94 -3.33 -8.84
CA PRO A 216 -0.67 -2.77 -8.40
C PRO A 216 0.47 -3.78 -8.37
N MET A 217 0.21 -5.02 -7.92
CA MET A 217 1.23 -6.07 -7.91
C MET A 217 1.67 -6.46 -9.32
N VAL A 218 0.72 -6.53 -10.26
CA VAL A 218 1.00 -6.82 -11.67
C VAL A 218 1.82 -5.68 -12.29
N GLU A 219 1.49 -4.41 -12.04
CA GLU A 219 2.23 -3.28 -12.61
C GLU A 219 3.65 -3.18 -12.02
N ALA A 220 3.80 -3.43 -10.71
CA ALA A 220 5.11 -3.52 -10.08
C ALA A 220 5.96 -4.63 -10.72
N PHE A 221 5.39 -5.83 -10.91
CA PHE A 221 6.08 -6.94 -11.58
C PHE A 221 6.44 -6.60 -13.03
N ARG A 222 5.47 -6.08 -13.80
CA ARG A 222 5.63 -5.69 -15.20
C ARG A 222 6.78 -4.70 -15.39
N LEU A 223 6.87 -3.67 -14.56
CA LEU A 223 7.92 -2.66 -14.68
C LEU A 223 9.33 -3.24 -14.48
N THR A 224 9.49 -4.33 -13.73
CA THR A 224 10.81 -4.96 -13.55
C THR A 224 11.31 -5.69 -14.80
N PHE A 225 10.43 -6.00 -15.75
CA PHE A 225 10.75 -6.71 -16.99
C PHE A 225 10.56 -5.87 -18.25
N ILE A 226 10.03 -4.66 -18.14
CA ILE A 226 9.76 -3.78 -19.28
C ILE A 226 10.58 -2.50 -19.16
N LYS A 227 11.41 -2.24 -20.16
CA LYS A 227 12.15 -1.00 -20.33
C LYS A 227 11.82 -0.42 -21.71
N ASP A 228 11.32 0.82 -21.75
CA ASP A 228 10.93 1.52 -22.98
C ASP A 228 9.96 0.74 -23.88
N GLY A 229 9.07 -0.06 -23.26
CA GLY A 229 8.09 -0.89 -23.95
C GLY A 229 8.60 -2.24 -24.45
N LEU A 230 9.90 -2.53 -24.29
CA LEU A 230 10.51 -3.81 -24.66
C LEU A 230 10.82 -4.66 -23.42
N PHE A 231 10.79 -5.98 -23.59
CA PHE A 231 11.22 -6.90 -22.54
C PHE A 231 12.72 -6.75 -22.30
N SER A 232 13.12 -6.53 -21.04
CA SER A 232 14.52 -6.41 -20.63
C SER A 232 14.75 -7.07 -19.28
N LEU A 233 15.91 -7.71 -19.13
CA LEU A 233 16.39 -8.31 -17.88
C LEU A 233 17.40 -7.43 -17.14
N ASP A 234 17.65 -6.20 -17.62
CA ASP A 234 18.74 -5.37 -17.09
C ASP A 234 18.50 -4.94 -15.64
N ILE A 235 17.25 -4.66 -15.28
CA ILE A 235 16.88 -4.38 -13.88
C ILE A 235 17.24 -5.58 -13.00
N TRP A 236 16.96 -6.80 -13.44
CA TRP A 236 17.26 -8.01 -12.68
C TRP A 236 18.76 -8.32 -12.62
N LYS A 237 19.53 -8.03 -13.68
CA LYS A 237 21.01 -8.13 -13.63
C LYS A 237 21.59 -7.22 -12.55
N VAL A 238 21.10 -5.98 -12.46
CA VAL A 238 21.53 -5.03 -11.41
C VAL A 238 21.02 -5.48 -10.04
N THR A 239 19.76 -5.89 -9.94
CA THR A 239 19.11 -6.36 -8.70
C THR A 239 19.81 -7.58 -8.10
N LEU A 240 20.36 -8.47 -8.94
CA LEU A 240 21.12 -9.64 -8.52
C LEU A 240 22.63 -9.38 -8.38
N SER A 241 23.06 -8.12 -8.41
CA SER A 241 24.46 -7.76 -8.16
C SER A 241 24.87 -8.04 -6.70
N SER A 242 26.17 -8.21 -6.48
CA SER A 242 26.74 -8.49 -5.15
C SER A 242 26.30 -7.48 -4.10
N ARG A 243 26.09 -6.21 -4.46
CA ARG A 243 25.64 -5.16 -3.53
C ARG A 243 24.27 -5.47 -2.94
N TYR A 244 23.30 -5.83 -3.77
CA TYR A 244 21.92 -6.09 -3.32
C TYR A 244 21.76 -7.48 -2.73
N LEU A 245 22.57 -8.44 -3.15
CA LEU A 245 22.65 -9.75 -2.47
C LEU A 245 23.22 -9.61 -1.05
N VAL A 246 24.20 -8.74 -0.82
CA VAL A 246 24.68 -8.40 0.53
C VAL A 246 23.56 -7.76 1.36
N ALA A 247 22.74 -6.88 0.77
CA ALA A 247 21.58 -6.30 1.46
C ALA A 247 20.47 -7.31 1.76
N LEU A 248 20.21 -8.26 0.84
CA LEU A 248 19.29 -9.37 1.03
C LEU A 248 19.76 -10.26 2.18
N TRP A 249 21.04 -10.63 2.19
CA TRP A 249 21.62 -11.39 3.30
C TRP A 249 21.61 -10.60 4.62
N GLY A 250 21.81 -9.28 4.55
CA GLY A 250 21.66 -8.38 5.69
C GLY A 250 20.26 -8.43 6.29
N SER A 251 19.22 -8.33 5.44
CA SER A 251 17.83 -8.51 5.85
C SER A 251 17.55 -9.89 6.44
N MET A 252 18.05 -10.97 5.82
CA MET A 252 17.88 -12.33 6.31
C MET A 252 18.53 -12.53 7.68
N ARG A 253 19.78 -12.07 7.85
CA ARG A 253 20.53 -12.17 9.10
C ARG A 253 19.85 -11.39 10.21
N LEU A 254 19.41 -10.16 9.93
CA LEU A 254 18.62 -9.36 10.86
C LEU A 254 17.34 -10.10 11.26
N GLY A 255 16.57 -10.59 10.28
CA GLY A 255 15.33 -11.32 10.49
C GLY A 255 15.51 -12.55 11.39
N ILE A 256 16.50 -13.40 11.09
CA ILE A 256 16.75 -14.64 11.85
C ILE A 256 17.12 -14.33 13.30
N ILE A 257 18.00 -13.36 13.53
CA ILE A 257 18.46 -13.01 14.88
C ILE A 257 17.31 -12.37 15.67
N THR A 258 16.63 -11.37 15.09
CA THR A 258 15.47 -10.72 15.71
C THR A 258 14.37 -11.72 16.03
N ALA A 259 14.01 -12.60 15.10
CA ALA A 259 12.97 -13.61 15.33
C ALA A 259 13.34 -14.56 16.47
N SER A 260 14.58 -15.01 16.52
CA SER A 260 15.05 -15.94 17.55
C SER A 260 15.03 -15.30 18.95
N ILE A 261 15.59 -14.08 19.07
CA ILE A 261 15.66 -13.38 20.36
C ILE A 261 14.27 -12.92 20.81
N SER A 262 13.46 -12.35 19.92
CA SER A 262 12.09 -11.93 20.23
C SER A 262 11.22 -13.10 20.65
N THR A 263 11.35 -14.25 19.99
CA THR A 263 10.59 -15.46 20.34
C THR A 263 11.02 -16.01 21.68
N LEU A 264 12.33 -16.00 21.97
CA LEU A 264 12.85 -16.39 23.28
C LEU A 264 12.31 -15.48 24.38
N ILE A 265 12.43 -14.16 24.24
CA ILE A 265 11.92 -13.19 25.23
C ILE A 265 10.40 -13.31 25.37
N GLY A 266 9.68 -13.39 24.25
CA GLY A 266 8.23 -13.61 24.23
C GLY A 266 7.81 -14.90 24.95
N PHE A 267 8.55 -15.99 24.75
CA PHE A 267 8.34 -17.25 25.47
C PHE A 267 8.57 -17.11 26.96
N LEU A 268 9.63 -16.42 27.39
CA LEU A 268 9.89 -16.20 28.82
C LEU A 268 8.77 -15.38 29.48
N PHE A 269 8.30 -14.33 28.82
CA PHE A 269 7.16 -13.55 29.28
C PHE A 269 5.88 -14.40 29.37
N ALA A 270 5.57 -15.17 28.31
CA ALA A 270 4.39 -16.03 28.26
C ALA A 270 4.45 -17.15 29.30
N PHE A 271 5.62 -17.75 29.51
CA PHE A 271 5.80 -18.79 30.51
C PHE A 271 5.61 -18.24 31.92
N VAL A 272 6.15 -17.05 32.21
CA VAL A 272 5.97 -16.39 33.50
C VAL A 272 4.49 -16.04 33.73
N THR A 273 3.77 -15.51 32.73
CA THR A 273 2.36 -15.14 32.91
C THR A 273 1.43 -16.36 32.97
N GLU A 274 1.65 -17.39 32.15
CA GLU A 274 0.71 -18.51 32.00
C GLU A 274 1.06 -19.74 32.84
N ARG A 275 2.33 -19.99 33.17
CA ARG A 275 2.80 -21.22 33.85
C ARG A 275 3.38 -21.01 35.26
N THR A 276 3.33 -19.79 35.80
CA THR A 276 3.78 -19.51 37.17
C THR A 276 2.74 -18.75 38.00
N SER A 277 2.85 -18.83 39.34
CA SER A 277 1.88 -18.23 40.27
C SER A 277 2.20 -16.78 40.66
N ILE A 278 2.72 -15.96 39.74
CA ILE A 278 3.13 -14.58 40.04
C ILE A 278 1.92 -13.61 40.17
N ARG A 279 2.09 -12.56 40.98
CA ARG A 279 1.12 -11.46 41.10
C ARG A 279 1.36 -10.42 39.99
N GLY A 280 0.33 -9.65 39.62
CA GLY A 280 0.47 -8.55 38.66
C GLY A 280 0.48 -8.94 37.18
N LYS A 281 0.03 -10.16 36.82
CA LYS A 281 -0.01 -10.66 35.43
C LYS A 281 -0.66 -9.70 34.44
N LYS A 282 -1.74 -9.01 34.84
CA LYS A 282 -2.43 -8.01 34.00
C LYS A 282 -1.54 -6.80 33.68
N VAL A 283 -0.78 -6.31 34.66
CA VAL A 283 0.16 -5.19 34.48
C VAL A 283 1.31 -5.61 33.58
N ILE A 284 1.91 -6.77 33.84
CA ILE A 284 2.98 -7.34 33.00
C ILE A 284 2.50 -7.49 31.56
N SER A 285 1.33 -8.09 31.34
CA SER A 285 0.79 -8.30 30.00
C SER A 285 0.52 -6.97 29.29
N THR A 286 -0.05 -5.99 29.99
CA THR A 286 -0.36 -4.66 29.41
C THR A 286 0.93 -3.94 29.00
N LEU A 287 1.93 -3.86 29.88
CA LEU A 287 3.21 -3.22 29.59
C LEU A 287 4.00 -3.97 28.51
N ALA A 288 3.98 -5.30 28.53
CA ALA A 288 4.61 -6.12 27.50
C ALA A 288 4.00 -5.87 26.12
N THR A 289 2.70 -5.57 26.01
CA THR A 289 2.04 -5.27 24.72
C THR A 289 2.22 -3.85 24.22
N MET A 290 2.68 -2.92 25.06
CA MET A 290 2.82 -1.50 24.72
C MET A 290 3.69 -1.23 23.48
N PRO A 291 4.83 -1.93 23.25
CA PRO A 291 5.66 -1.72 22.07
C PRO A 291 4.97 -1.92 20.73
N VAL A 292 3.99 -2.83 20.64
CA VAL A 292 3.23 -3.08 19.40
C VAL A 292 2.27 -1.94 19.07
N ILE A 293 1.83 -1.19 20.08
CA ILE A 293 0.88 -0.07 19.94
C ILE A 293 1.64 1.24 19.66
N SER A 294 2.93 1.28 19.99
CA SER A 294 3.79 2.45 19.83
C SER A 294 4.16 2.70 18.36
N PRO A 295 4.42 3.96 17.99
CA PRO A 295 4.99 4.30 16.69
C PRO A 295 6.33 3.60 16.46
N PRO A 296 6.62 3.15 15.22
CA PRO A 296 7.85 2.41 14.93
C PRO A 296 9.11 3.20 15.30
N PHE A 297 9.15 4.49 14.95
CA PHE A 297 10.30 5.35 15.22
C PHE A 297 10.50 5.69 16.70
N SER A 298 9.49 5.54 17.56
CA SER A 298 9.60 5.89 18.97
C SER A 298 10.70 5.09 19.66
N LEU A 299 10.75 3.78 19.46
CA LEU A 299 11.75 2.92 20.08
C LEU A 299 13.15 3.17 19.51
N THR A 300 13.26 3.38 18.20
CA THR A 300 14.54 3.76 17.57
C THR A 300 15.05 5.08 18.12
N LEU A 301 14.18 6.07 18.23
CA LEU A 301 14.52 7.38 18.76
C LEU A 301 15.00 7.26 20.21
N SER A 302 14.29 6.55 21.09
CA SER A 302 14.75 6.29 22.47
C SER A 302 16.13 5.67 22.52
N ILE A 303 16.38 4.66 21.67
CA ILE A 303 17.68 3.98 21.62
C ILE A 303 18.77 4.92 21.12
N ILE A 304 18.49 5.79 20.13
CA ILE A 304 19.46 6.81 19.69
C ILE A 304 19.72 7.82 20.81
N LEU A 305 18.69 8.27 21.54
CA LEU A 305 18.83 9.22 22.64
C LEU A 305 19.63 8.65 23.83
N LEU A 306 19.48 7.36 24.12
CA LEU A 306 20.24 6.71 25.19
C LEU A 306 21.63 6.26 24.73
N PHE A 307 21.71 5.58 23.59
CA PHE A 307 22.87 4.80 23.18
C PHE A 307 23.56 5.29 21.90
N GLY A 308 23.05 6.32 21.23
CA GLY A 308 23.69 6.95 20.08
C GLY A 308 25.08 7.53 20.41
N ASN A 309 25.77 8.04 19.40
CA ASN A 309 27.15 8.57 19.56
C ASN A 309 27.22 9.72 20.58
N ASN A 310 26.14 10.52 20.72
CA ASN A 310 25.98 11.54 21.76
C ASN A 310 24.87 11.18 22.77
N GLY A 311 24.58 9.89 22.93
CA GLY A 311 23.51 9.41 23.80
C GLY A 311 23.80 9.66 25.28
N LEU A 312 22.72 9.73 26.07
CA LEU A 312 22.79 9.96 27.51
C LEU A 312 23.62 8.88 28.23
N ILE A 313 23.44 7.61 27.87
CA ILE A 313 24.17 6.50 28.49
C ILE A 313 25.57 6.40 27.87
N THR A 314 25.67 6.37 26.54
CA THR A 314 26.96 6.16 25.85
C THR A 314 27.98 7.24 26.20
N LYS A 315 27.62 8.52 26.06
CA LYS A 315 28.58 9.64 26.19
C LYS A 315 28.57 10.27 27.58
N GLN A 316 27.39 10.57 28.13
CA GLN A 316 27.31 11.33 29.38
C GLN A 316 27.52 10.47 30.62
N LEU A 317 26.95 9.25 30.64
CA LEU A 317 27.05 8.37 31.81
C LEU A 317 28.32 7.49 31.78
N LEU A 318 28.64 6.87 30.64
CA LEU A 318 29.70 5.88 30.52
C LEU A 318 30.96 6.37 29.79
N GLY A 319 30.92 7.51 29.10
CA GLY A 319 32.09 8.08 28.40
C GLY A 319 32.66 7.20 27.28
N LEU A 320 31.86 6.33 26.66
CA LEU A 320 32.30 5.39 25.63
C LEU A 320 32.58 6.12 24.30
N GLN A 321 33.80 5.98 23.77
CA GLN A 321 34.20 6.64 22.52
C GLN A 321 34.14 5.74 21.27
N ASN A 322 34.28 4.42 21.42
CA ASN A 322 34.32 3.44 20.32
C ASN A 322 33.05 2.57 20.22
N PHE A 323 31.97 2.98 20.88
CA PHE A 323 30.70 2.26 20.84
C PHE A 323 29.76 2.89 19.82
N THR A 324 29.21 2.08 18.93
CA THR A 324 28.14 2.49 18.00
C THR A 324 26.93 1.60 18.19
N ILE A 325 25.77 2.23 18.40
CA ILE A 325 24.48 1.53 18.37
C ILE A 325 23.98 1.33 16.93
N TYR A 326 24.50 2.10 15.97
CA TYR A 326 24.13 2.00 14.56
C TYR A 326 24.69 0.72 13.95
N GLY A 327 23.85 0.00 13.20
CA GLY A 327 24.16 -1.28 12.58
C GLY A 327 23.36 -2.44 13.18
N LEU A 328 23.78 -3.67 12.87
CA LEU A 328 23.03 -4.89 13.18
C LEU A 328 22.66 -5.02 14.68
N GLY A 329 23.56 -4.64 15.60
CA GLY A 329 23.32 -4.76 17.05
C GLY A 329 22.14 -3.91 17.53
N GLY A 330 22.13 -2.61 17.20
CA GLY A 330 21.02 -1.74 17.56
C GLY A 330 19.74 -2.10 16.83
N LEU A 331 19.82 -2.56 15.57
CA LEU A 331 18.65 -3.05 14.82
C LEU A 331 18.00 -4.27 15.48
N VAL A 332 18.80 -5.25 15.89
CA VAL A 332 18.32 -6.42 16.61
C VAL A 332 17.68 -5.99 17.94
N LEU A 333 18.31 -5.08 18.69
CA LEU A 333 17.78 -4.60 19.96
C LEU A 333 16.41 -3.93 19.79
N VAL A 334 16.31 -2.96 18.87
CA VAL A 334 15.07 -2.19 18.67
C VAL A 334 13.95 -3.06 18.12
N GLN A 335 14.24 -3.91 17.13
CA GLN A 335 13.23 -4.81 16.58
C GLN A 335 12.80 -5.86 17.59
N THR A 336 13.73 -6.35 18.43
CA THR A 336 13.38 -7.29 19.50
C THR A 336 12.36 -6.69 20.45
N ILE A 337 12.58 -5.45 20.90
CA ILE A 337 11.66 -4.75 21.81
C ILE A 337 10.32 -4.47 21.12
N GLY A 338 10.36 -4.08 19.84
CA GLY A 338 9.15 -3.82 19.05
C GLY A 338 8.35 -5.07 18.70
N MET A 339 8.98 -6.24 18.58
CA MET A 339 8.36 -7.44 18.01
C MET A 339 8.22 -8.62 18.97
N PHE A 340 8.93 -8.67 20.11
CA PHE A 340 8.69 -9.70 21.14
C PHE A 340 7.23 -9.76 21.63
N PRO A 341 6.43 -8.67 21.66
CA PRO A 341 5.05 -8.79 22.13
C PRO A 341 4.18 -9.62 21.18
N ILE A 342 4.52 -9.67 19.88
CA ILE A 342 3.87 -10.54 18.89
C ILE A 342 4.11 -12.00 19.26
N ALA A 343 5.35 -12.35 19.62
CA ALA A 343 5.70 -13.69 20.09
C ALA A 343 5.03 -14.01 21.43
N PHE A 344 5.06 -13.07 22.38
CA PHE A 344 4.39 -13.19 23.68
C PHE A 344 2.90 -13.51 23.53
N LEU A 345 2.14 -12.73 22.77
CA LEU A 345 0.69 -12.95 22.59
C LEU A 345 0.39 -14.30 21.94
N THR A 346 1.18 -14.68 20.94
CA THR A 346 1.05 -15.98 20.25
C THR A 346 1.32 -17.13 21.22
N LEU A 347 2.40 -17.03 21.99
CA LEU A 347 2.85 -18.07 22.91
C LEU A 347 2.00 -18.16 24.17
N SER A 348 1.48 -17.05 24.69
CA SER A 348 0.54 -17.05 25.82
C SER A 348 -0.73 -17.82 25.45
N SER A 349 -1.23 -17.65 24.23
CA SER A 349 -2.41 -18.39 23.75
C SER A 349 -2.14 -19.90 23.67
N VAL A 350 -0.96 -20.28 23.14
CA VAL A 350 -0.52 -21.68 23.05
C VAL A 350 -0.32 -22.30 24.44
N LEU A 351 0.44 -21.63 25.30
CA LEU A 351 0.71 -22.10 26.66
C LEU A 351 -0.58 -22.19 27.47
N LYS A 352 -1.53 -21.28 27.32
CA LYS A 352 -2.82 -21.35 28.00
C LYS A 352 -3.70 -22.53 27.53
N SER A 353 -3.51 -22.99 26.29
CA SER A 353 -4.29 -24.09 25.68
C SER A 353 -3.81 -25.50 26.02
N ILE A 354 -2.58 -25.65 26.53
CA ILE A 354 -2.05 -26.93 26.95
C ILE A 354 -2.68 -27.30 28.31
N ASP A 355 -3.36 -28.44 28.39
CA ASP A 355 -4.00 -28.89 29.63
C ASP A 355 -2.94 -29.22 30.70
N SER A 356 -3.14 -28.67 31.90
CA SER A 356 -2.28 -28.91 33.06
C SER A 356 -2.35 -30.35 33.58
N THR A 357 -3.42 -31.09 33.27
CA THR A 357 -3.58 -32.50 33.69
C THR A 357 -2.47 -33.42 33.18
N VAL A 358 -1.94 -33.16 31.97
CA VAL A 358 -0.83 -33.95 31.40
C VAL A 358 0.49 -33.67 32.13
N GLU A 359 0.67 -32.44 32.61
CA GLU A 359 1.83 -32.04 33.39
C GLU A 359 1.76 -32.61 34.82
N ASP A 360 0.57 -32.58 35.44
CA ASP A 360 0.30 -33.20 36.74
C ASP A 360 0.51 -34.71 36.69
N ALA A 361 -0.03 -35.40 35.68
CA ALA A 361 0.14 -36.85 35.50
C ALA A 361 1.62 -37.26 35.39
N ALA A 362 2.45 -36.45 34.73
CA ALA A 362 3.88 -36.71 34.66
C ALA A 362 4.56 -36.55 36.02
N MET A 363 4.18 -35.52 36.79
CA MET A 363 4.71 -35.34 38.14
C MET A 363 4.22 -36.42 39.13
N ASP A 364 3.00 -36.93 38.95
CA ASP A 364 2.48 -38.08 39.69
C ASP A 364 3.28 -39.36 39.39
N LEU A 365 3.76 -39.52 38.15
CA LEU A 365 4.72 -40.55 37.74
C LEU A 365 6.18 -40.24 38.15
N ASN A 366 6.38 -39.33 39.11
CA ASN A 366 7.66 -38.93 39.67
C ASN A 366 8.60 -38.20 38.69
N ALA A 367 8.08 -37.60 37.60
CA ALA A 367 8.85 -36.70 36.77
C ALA A 367 9.13 -35.37 37.52
N GLY A 368 10.39 -34.94 37.55
CA GLY A 368 10.74 -33.61 38.07
C GLY A 368 10.24 -32.49 37.15
N ARG A 369 9.97 -31.30 37.70
CA ARG A 369 9.42 -30.15 36.96
C ARG A 369 10.19 -29.78 35.67
N PHE A 370 11.52 -29.85 35.70
CA PHE A 370 12.35 -29.60 34.53
C PHE A 370 12.20 -30.70 33.46
N HIS A 371 12.09 -31.96 33.90
CA HIS A 371 11.82 -33.08 33.00
C HIS A 371 10.44 -32.91 32.35
N THR A 372 9.39 -32.66 33.14
CA THR A 372 8.02 -32.37 32.64
C THR A 372 8.01 -31.23 31.63
N PHE A 373 8.72 -30.13 31.90
CA PHE A 373 8.83 -29.02 30.96
C PHE A 373 9.45 -29.44 29.63
N TRP A 374 10.59 -30.15 29.65
CA TRP A 374 11.31 -30.52 28.44
C TRP A 374 10.66 -31.63 27.62
N THR A 375 9.93 -32.55 28.25
CA THR A 375 9.33 -33.70 27.57
C THR A 375 7.86 -33.50 27.21
N ILE A 376 7.14 -32.60 27.90
CA ILE A 376 5.70 -32.38 27.70
C ILE A 376 5.45 -30.94 27.26
N THR A 377 5.68 -29.95 28.13
CA THR A 377 5.26 -28.57 27.87
C THR A 377 5.95 -27.97 26.65
N LEU A 378 7.28 -28.10 26.53
CA LEU A 378 8.05 -27.52 25.43
C LEU A 378 7.76 -28.20 24.08
N PRO A 379 7.73 -29.55 23.95
CA PRO A 379 7.34 -30.20 22.70
C PRO A 379 5.90 -29.87 22.26
N LEU A 380 4.96 -29.76 23.20
CA LEU A 380 3.59 -29.33 22.91
C LEU A 380 3.52 -27.84 22.49
N ALA A 381 4.39 -27.00 23.06
CA ALA A 381 4.48 -25.59 22.67
C ALA A 381 5.26 -25.36 21.37
N MET A 382 6.08 -26.32 20.91
CA MET A 382 7.00 -26.15 19.78
C MET A 382 6.34 -25.72 18.46
N PRO A 383 5.16 -26.25 18.06
CA PRO A 383 4.45 -25.73 16.88
C PRO A 383 4.06 -24.25 17.03
N GLY A 384 3.70 -23.84 18.26
CA GLY A 384 3.42 -22.46 18.61
C GLY A 384 4.66 -21.57 18.59
N ILE A 385 5.79 -22.08 19.09
CA ILE A 385 7.10 -21.40 19.04
C ILE A 385 7.53 -21.17 17.59
N LEU A 386 7.44 -22.19 16.73
CA LEU A 386 7.75 -22.04 15.31
C LEU A 386 6.82 -21.04 14.63
N SER A 387 5.54 -21.03 14.98
CA SER A 387 4.56 -20.06 14.47
C SER A 387 4.91 -18.63 14.87
N ALA A 388 5.20 -18.41 16.15
CA ALA A 388 5.64 -17.12 16.68
C ALA A 388 6.94 -16.65 16.00
N TRP A 389 7.90 -17.56 15.84
CA TRP A 389 9.17 -17.27 15.17
C TRP A 389 8.97 -16.85 13.71
N LEU A 390 8.16 -17.58 12.94
CA LEU A 390 7.87 -17.25 11.54
C LEU A 390 7.12 -15.91 11.40
N LEU A 391 6.21 -15.60 12.34
CA LEU A 391 5.51 -14.32 12.38
C LEU A 391 6.46 -13.15 12.66
N VAL A 392 7.36 -13.29 13.64
CA VAL A 392 8.35 -12.24 13.93
C VAL A 392 9.35 -12.09 12.79
N PHE A 393 9.84 -13.21 12.22
CA PHE A 393 10.74 -13.22 11.07
C PHE A 393 10.17 -12.44 9.88
N THR A 394 8.92 -12.74 9.53
CA THR A 394 8.17 -12.06 8.46
C THR A 394 8.02 -10.55 8.74
N ASN A 395 7.67 -10.17 9.97
CA ASN A 395 7.54 -8.76 10.34
C ASN A 395 8.90 -8.03 10.33
N SER A 396 9.98 -8.68 10.74
CA SER A 396 11.34 -8.11 10.73
C SER A 396 11.83 -7.86 9.30
N LEU A 397 11.58 -8.78 8.37
CA LEU A 397 11.90 -8.57 6.95
C LEU A 397 11.09 -7.42 6.33
N ALA A 398 9.83 -7.28 6.72
CA ALA A 398 8.95 -6.21 6.24
C ALA A 398 9.21 -4.86 6.93
N ASP A 399 10.05 -4.83 7.96
CA ASP A 399 10.38 -3.61 8.68
C ASP A 399 11.27 -2.69 7.84
N PHE A 400 10.92 -1.43 7.90
CA PHE A 400 11.53 -0.36 7.11
C PHE A 400 11.87 0.84 8.01
N ALA A 401 11.02 1.14 8.99
CA ALA A 401 11.18 2.30 9.84
C ALA A 401 12.44 2.22 10.72
N ASN A 402 12.66 1.11 11.42
CA ASN A 402 13.82 1.00 12.31
C ASN A 402 15.14 0.99 11.52
N PRO A 403 15.28 0.22 10.42
CA PRO A 403 16.49 0.25 9.63
C PRO A 403 16.80 1.61 9.01
N LEU A 404 15.79 2.37 8.57
CA LEU A 404 16.02 3.66 7.94
C LEU A 404 16.80 4.65 8.84
N LEU A 405 16.58 4.62 10.16
CA LEU A 405 17.29 5.51 11.10
C LEU A 405 18.53 4.89 11.76
N LEU A 406 18.56 3.56 11.93
CA LEU A 406 19.54 2.89 12.79
C LEU A 406 20.51 1.97 12.03
N SER A 407 20.34 1.78 10.72
CA SER A 407 21.18 0.84 9.96
C SER A 407 22.64 1.29 9.84
N GLY A 408 22.90 2.60 9.82
CA GLY A 408 24.25 3.11 9.55
C GLY A 408 24.82 2.53 8.26
N SER A 409 25.98 1.87 8.33
CA SER A 409 26.61 1.18 7.19
C SER A 409 26.03 -0.21 6.89
N TYR A 410 25.17 -0.75 7.77
CA TYR A 410 24.54 -2.05 7.57
C TYR A 410 23.47 -1.95 6.49
N LYS A 411 23.54 -2.82 5.49
CA LYS A 411 22.62 -2.76 4.34
C LYS A 411 21.46 -3.73 4.56
N VAL A 412 20.24 -3.22 4.43
CA VAL A 412 19.02 -4.03 4.38
C VAL A 412 18.24 -3.69 3.13
N LEU A 413 17.59 -4.69 2.57
CA LEU A 413 16.95 -4.59 1.26
C LEU A 413 15.76 -3.61 1.24
N SER A 414 15.02 -3.49 2.35
CA SER A 414 13.90 -2.54 2.48
C SER A 414 14.34 -1.08 2.35
N VAL A 415 15.50 -0.73 2.93
CA VAL A 415 16.09 0.62 2.85
C VAL A 415 16.72 0.86 1.48
N GLU A 416 17.43 -0.13 0.92
CA GLU A 416 18.00 -0.01 -0.43
C GLU A 416 16.91 0.18 -1.50
N ALA A 417 15.76 -0.48 -1.37
CA ALA A 417 14.61 -0.27 -2.23
C ALA A 417 14.09 1.18 -2.16
N TYR A 418 14.03 1.76 -0.97
CA TYR A 418 13.68 3.18 -0.79
C TYR A 418 14.71 4.10 -1.44
N ILE A 419 16.01 3.88 -1.20
CA ILE A 419 17.09 4.70 -1.77
C ILE A 419 17.11 4.63 -3.31
N GLU A 420 16.79 3.48 -3.92
CA GLU A 420 16.63 3.40 -5.38
C GLU A 420 15.52 4.31 -5.89
N VAL A 421 14.37 4.33 -5.20
CA VAL A 421 13.24 5.17 -5.61
C VAL A 421 13.50 6.64 -5.36
N THR A 422 13.87 7.03 -4.13
CA THR A 422 13.95 8.44 -3.73
C THR A 422 15.31 9.07 -4.05
N GLY A 423 16.39 8.30 -3.93
CA GLY A 423 17.75 8.79 -4.16
C GLY A 423 18.22 8.66 -5.60
N ARG A 424 17.73 7.66 -6.36
CA ARG A 424 18.12 7.42 -7.76
C ARG A 424 17.00 7.60 -8.79
N ASN A 425 15.80 7.98 -8.34
CA ASN A 425 14.61 8.11 -9.18
C ASN A 425 14.33 6.86 -10.04
N ASN A 426 14.60 5.67 -9.48
CA ASN A 426 14.52 4.40 -10.17
C ASN A 426 13.41 3.51 -9.58
N LEU A 427 12.17 3.76 -10.02
CA LEU A 427 10.99 3.01 -9.58
C LEU A 427 11.08 1.51 -9.95
N GLY A 428 11.62 1.19 -11.12
CA GLY A 428 11.78 -0.20 -11.57
C GLY A 428 12.77 -0.98 -10.70
N GLY A 429 13.92 -0.37 -10.36
CA GLY A 429 14.89 -0.94 -9.43
C GLY A 429 14.32 -1.12 -8.03
N GLY A 430 13.64 -0.11 -7.49
CA GLY A 430 12.99 -0.19 -6.18
C GLY A 430 11.90 -1.28 -6.11
N ALA A 431 11.11 -1.43 -7.17
CA ALA A 431 10.11 -2.49 -7.29
C ALA A 431 10.77 -3.88 -7.33
N ALA A 432 11.86 -4.04 -8.10
CA ALA A 432 12.60 -5.31 -8.18
C ALA A 432 13.24 -5.70 -6.84
N LEU A 433 13.84 -4.75 -6.11
CA LEU A 433 14.38 -5.00 -4.78
C LEU A 433 13.28 -5.38 -3.77
N SER A 434 12.12 -4.73 -3.85
CA SER A 434 10.98 -5.05 -2.98
C SER A 434 10.33 -6.41 -3.34
N LEU A 435 10.33 -6.81 -4.61
CA LEU A 435 9.94 -8.16 -5.05
C LEU A 435 10.97 -9.22 -4.63
N LEU A 436 12.25 -8.90 -4.65
CA LEU A 436 13.30 -9.79 -4.15
C LEU A 436 13.12 -10.05 -2.64
N LEU A 437 12.73 -9.02 -1.87
CA LEU A 437 12.39 -9.15 -0.45
C LEU A 437 11.10 -9.95 -0.19
N LEU A 438 10.17 -9.96 -1.15
CA LEU A 438 8.91 -10.71 -1.05
C LEU A 438 9.16 -12.23 -1.01
N LEU A 439 10.19 -12.73 -1.69
CA LEU A 439 10.50 -14.17 -1.78
C LEU A 439 10.72 -14.84 -0.41
N PRO A 440 11.64 -14.38 0.46
CA PRO A 440 11.82 -14.99 1.78
C PRO A 440 10.58 -14.84 2.67
N THR A 441 9.84 -13.73 2.56
CA THR A 441 8.60 -13.51 3.32
C THR A 441 7.49 -14.47 2.91
N LEU A 442 7.24 -14.65 1.62
CA LEU A 442 6.26 -15.63 1.12
C LEU A 442 6.68 -17.05 1.48
N THR A 443 7.97 -17.37 1.39
CA THR A 443 8.49 -18.69 1.77
C THR A 443 8.21 -18.99 3.24
N ALA A 444 8.48 -18.04 4.14
CA ALA A 444 8.16 -18.16 5.56
C ALA A 444 6.66 -18.32 5.81
N PHE A 445 5.83 -17.49 5.15
CA PHE A 445 4.37 -17.55 5.27
C PHE A 445 3.78 -18.89 4.79
N PHE A 446 4.19 -19.40 3.63
CA PHE A 446 3.71 -20.68 3.13
C PHE A 446 4.22 -21.85 4.00
N THR A 447 5.46 -21.77 4.49
CA THR A 447 6.01 -22.75 5.44
C THR A 447 5.19 -22.79 6.72
N GLN A 448 4.86 -21.61 7.28
CA GLN A 448 3.97 -21.49 8.43
C GLN A 448 2.62 -22.15 8.15
N ARG A 449 1.98 -21.81 7.03
CA ARG A 449 0.65 -22.32 6.68
C ARG A 449 0.63 -23.84 6.44
N TYR A 450 1.70 -24.39 5.86
CA TYR A 450 1.78 -25.82 5.51
C TYR A 450 2.13 -26.70 6.73
N TRP A 451 3.08 -26.29 7.57
CA TRP A 451 3.55 -27.11 8.70
C TRP A 451 2.71 -26.96 9.97
N VAL A 452 2.23 -25.75 10.28
CA VAL A 452 1.52 -25.47 11.55
C VAL A 452 0.08 -25.99 11.51
N ASN A 453 -0.64 -25.80 10.40
CA ASN A 453 -2.03 -26.24 10.28
C ASN A 453 -2.22 -27.77 10.33
N ARG A 454 -1.16 -28.56 10.12
CA ARG A 454 -1.22 -30.03 10.17
C ARG A 454 -0.99 -30.61 11.58
N LYS A 455 -0.51 -29.81 12.53
CA LYS A 455 -0.20 -30.26 13.89
C LYS A 455 -1.09 -29.59 14.95
N SER A 456 -2.39 -29.43 14.64
CA SER A 456 -3.40 -29.14 15.65
C SER A 456 -3.49 -30.36 16.57
N PHE A 457 -2.65 -30.38 17.61
CA PHE A 457 -2.83 -31.29 18.73
C PHE A 457 -4.10 -30.82 19.44
N VAL A 458 -5.22 -31.46 19.13
CA VAL A 458 -6.47 -31.30 19.87
C VAL A 458 -6.19 -31.80 21.29
N THR A 459 -5.78 -30.90 22.19
CA THR A 459 -5.54 -31.19 23.60
C THR A 459 -6.78 -31.04 24.48
N VAL A 460 -7.89 -30.57 23.90
CA VAL A 460 -9.16 -30.39 24.62
C VAL A 460 -10.14 -31.47 24.20
N THR A 461 -10.04 -32.64 24.82
CA THR A 461 -11.05 -33.72 24.71
C THR A 461 -12.04 -33.71 25.89
N GLY A 462 -11.92 -32.77 26.83
CA GLY A 462 -12.79 -32.62 28.00
C GLY A 462 -12.83 -31.21 28.60
N LYS A 463 -13.51 -31.03 29.75
CA LYS A 463 -13.50 -29.76 30.50
C LYS A 463 -12.05 -29.44 30.93
N PRO A 464 -11.45 -28.32 30.50
CA PRO A 464 -10.09 -27.98 30.88
C PRO A 464 -9.98 -27.86 32.41
N SER A 465 -8.93 -28.44 32.99
CA SER A 465 -8.56 -28.19 34.39
C SER A 465 -8.32 -26.70 34.59
N VAL A 466 -9.06 -26.08 35.51
CA VAL A 466 -8.88 -24.67 35.89
C VAL A 466 -7.63 -24.48 36.75
N ARG A 467 -7.00 -25.58 37.21
CA ARG A 467 -5.87 -25.52 38.15
C ARG A 467 -4.55 -25.39 37.38
N LEU A 468 -3.83 -24.31 37.65
CA LEU A 468 -2.50 -24.06 37.09
C LEU A 468 -1.47 -24.98 37.77
N THR A 469 -0.77 -25.77 36.97
CA THR A 469 0.37 -26.56 37.42
C THR A 469 1.62 -25.70 37.42
N GLU A 470 2.21 -25.49 38.60
CA GLU A 470 3.40 -24.65 38.74
C GLU A 470 4.67 -25.43 38.36
N LEU A 471 5.10 -25.28 37.11
CA LEU A 471 6.32 -25.91 36.57
C LEU A 471 7.62 -25.23 37.01
N ALA A 472 7.59 -23.97 37.47
CA ALA A 472 8.79 -23.28 37.91
C ALA A 472 9.05 -23.51 39.40
N SER A 473 10.24 -24.01 39.77
CA SER A 473 10.65 -24.01 41.18
C SER A 473 10.76 -22.57 41.71
N LYS A 474 10.67 -22.36 43.03
CA LYS A 474 10.75 -21.02 43.65
C LYS A 474 11.95 -20.18 43.16
N PRO A 475 13.20 -20.67 43.10
CA PRO A 475 14.33 -19.87 42.61
C PRO A 475 14.23 -19.55 41.12
N VAL A 476 13.81 -20.52 40.29
CA VAL A 476 13.62 -20.31 38.84
C VAL A 476 12.54 -19.25 38.58
N ARG A 477 11.43 -19.32 39.31
CA ARG A 477 10.35 -18.33 39.22
C ARG A 477 10.85 -16.93 39.56
N VAL A 478 11.65 -16.78 40.62
CA VAL A 478 12.21 -15.47 41.01
C VAL A 478 13.15 -14.94 39.93
N ALA A 479 14.05 -15.76 39.40
CA ALA A 479 14.96 -15.36 38.33
C ALA A 479 14.22 -14.93 37.05
N LEU A 480 13.23 -15.72 36.60
CA LEU A 480 12.40 -15.39 35.44
C LEU A 480 11.57 -14.13 35.66
N THR A 481 10.99 -13.97 36.85
CA THR A 481 10.22 -12.77 37.19
C THR A 481 11.12 -11.54 37.23
N ALA A 482 12.33 -11.65 37.80
CA ALA A 482 13.30 -10.57 37.82
C ALA A 482 13.70 -10.15 36.40
N PHE A 483 13.97 -11.13 35.52
CA PHE A 483 14.25 -10.86 34.10
C PHE A 483 13.08 -10.11 33.41
N VAL A 484 11.83 -10.55 33.62
CA VAL A 484 10.64 -9.87 33.08
C VAL A 484 10.51 -8.45 33.62
N VAL A 485 10.69 -8.25 34.93
CA VAL A 485 10.58 -6.93 35.57
C VAL A 485 11.67 -5.98 35.10
N VAL A 486 12.93 -6.44 34.99
CA VAL A 486 14.04 -5.64 34.45
C VAL A 486 13.78 -5.27 32.99
N SER A 487 13.31 -6.21 32.18
CA SER A 487 12.96 -5.96 30.78
C SER A 487 11.83 -4.92 30.66
N LEU A 488 10.80 -5.00 31.50
CA LEU A 488 9.74 -4.00 31.57
C LEU A 488 10.26 -2.64 32.05
N GLY A 489 11.14 -2.61 33.04
CA GLY A 489 11.81 -1.39 33.50
C GLY A 489 12.59 -0.72 32.37
N PHE A 490 13.29 -1.50 31.54
CA PHE A 490 13.97 -0.99 30.36
C PHE A 490 13.01 -0.41 29.32
N ILE A 491 11.89 -1.09 29.03
CA ILE A 491 10.85 -0.57 28.11
C ILE A 491 10.28 0.76 28.64
N ILE A 492 9.96 0.83 29.93
CA ILE A 492 9.47 2.07 30.56
C ILE A 492 10.52 3.18 30.45
N ALA A 493 11.80 2.87 30.66
CA ALA A 493 12.88 3.85 30.51
C ALA A 493 12.99 4.37 29.07
N LEU A 494 12.81 3.51 28.06
CA LEU A 494 12.79 3.94 26.65
C LEU A 494 11.67 4.95 26.39
N TYR A 495 10.45 4.68 26.84
CA TYR A 495 9.35 5.65 26.70
C TYR A 495 9.56 6.91 27.53
N GLY A 496 10.07 6.77 28.75
CA GLY A 496 10.44 7.89 29.62
C GLY A 496 11.48 8.80 28.96
N THR A 497 12.40 8.25 28.16
CA THR A 497 13.40 9.03 27.41
C THR A 497 12.75 9.89 26.33
N ILE A 498 11.73 9.40 25.63
CA ILE A 498 11.00 10.20 24.63
C ILE A 498 10.27 11.35 25.33
N VAL A 499 9.60 11.06 26.43
CA VAL A 499 8.90 12.09 27.21
C VAL A 499 9.90 13.12 27.73
N ALA A 500 11.03 12.69 28.27
CA ALA A 500 12.11 13.59 28.70
C ALA A 500 12.65 14.44 27.54
N GLY A 501 12.78 13.85 26.34
CA GLY A 501 13.21 14.55 25.13
C GLY A 501 12.34 15.74 24.75
N CYS A 502 11.06 15.76 25.15
CA CYS A 502 10.17 16.91 24.96
C CYS A 502 10.64 18.16 25.72
N PHE A 503 11.36 17.96 26.83
CA PHE A 503 11.72 19.01 27.78
C PHE A 503 13.21 19.39 27.73
N VAL A 504 13.97 18.87 26.77
CA VAL A 504 15.43 19.07 26.68
C VAL A 504 15.78 19.89 25.45
N LYS A 505 16.54 20.98 25.62
CA LYS A 505 16.84 21.93 24.55
C LYS A 505 17.54 21.32 23.34
N ASN A 506 18.60 20.54 23.56
CA ASN A 506 19.26 19.80 22.48
C ASN A 506 19.86 18.51 23.02
N TRP A 507 19.14 17.40 22.89
CA TRP A 507 19.54 16.13 23.46
C TRP A 507 20.93 15.69 22.98
N GLY A 508 21.82 15.36 23.92
CA GLY A 508 23.21 14.99 23.64
C GLY A 508 24.20 16.15 23.59
N ILE A 509 23.71 17.40 23.59
CA ILE A 509 24.54 18.63 23.55
C ILE A 509 24.21 19.55 24.72
N ASP A 510 22.95 19.98 24.84
CA ASP A 510 22.46 20.91 25.85
C ASP A 510 21.24 20.31 26.55
N TYR A 511 21.45 19.78 27.76
CA TYR A 511 20.43 19.14 28.59
C TYR A 511 19.59 20.15 29.40
N THR A 512 19.69 21.46 29.13
CA THR A 512 18.89 22.48 29.79
C THR A 512 17.39 22.24 29.58
N PHE A 513 16.62 22.34 30.67
CA PHE A 513 15.17 22.22 30.63
C PHE A 513 14.55 23.34 29.79
N THR A 514 13.67 22.98 28.86
CA THR A 514 12.92 23.94 28.05
C THR A 514 11.58 23.37 27.59
N THR A 515 10.58 24.22 27.43
CA THR A 515 9.29 23.88 26.82
C THR A 515 9.17 24.36 25.37
N ALA A 516 10.21 25.03 24.83
CA ALA A 516 10.19 25.61 23.49
C ALA A 516 9.97 24.57 22.39
N ASN A 517 10.50 23.35 22.56
CA ASN A 517 10.31 22.24 21.63
C ASN A 517 8.83 21.90 21.44
N ILE A 518 7.99 22.04 22.47
CA ILE A 518 6.57 21.69 22.40
C ILE A 518 5.86 22.65 21.44
N GLY A 519 6.07 23.97 21.60
CA GLY A 519 5.47 24.98 20.73
C GLY A 519 5.97 24.87 19.29
N GLU A 520 7.29 24.72 19.08
CA GLU A 520 7.86 24.59 17.74
C GLU A 520 7.41 23.28 17.05
N ALA A 521 7.44 22.15 17.75
CA ALA A 521 7.08 20.87 17.14
C ALA A 521 5.59 20.81 16.78
N LEU A 522 4.71 21.30 17.66
CA LEU A 522 3.27 21.30 17.39
C LEU A 522 2.92 22.28 16.27
N SER A 523 3.51 23.48 16.24
CA SER A 523 3.26 24.43 15.14
C SER A 523 3.72 23.90 13.77
N ARG A 524 4.92 23.32 13.69
CA ARG A 524 5.47 22.74 12.44
C ARG A 524 4.87 21.39 12.09
N GLY A 525 4.37 20.65 13.07
CA GLY A 525 3.81 19.30 12.91
C GLY A 525 2.29 19.25 12.85
N TRP A 526 1.58 20.37 13.07
CA TRP A 526 0.12 20.41 13.19
C TRP A 526 -0.58 19.81 11.98
N GLN A 527 -0.14 20.18 10.77
CA GLN A 527 -0.70 19.64 9.54
C GLN A 527 -0.52 18.12 9.45
N ALA A 528 0.67 17.60 9.78
CA ALA A 528 0.92 16.17 9.79
C ALA A 528 0.06 15.43 10.83
N ILE A 529 -0.17 16.03 12.01
CA ILE A 529 -1.08 15.47 13.03
C ILE A 529 -2.51 15.42 12.49
N ARG A 530 -3.03 16.54 11.97
CA ARG A 530 -4.38 16.65 11.44
C ARG A 530 -4.63 15.69 10.28
N ASP A 531 -3.72 15.68 9.31
CA ASP A 531 -3.82 14.85 8.10
C ASP A 531 -3.82 13.37 8.50
N THR A 532 -2.88 12.94 9.35
CA THR A 532 -2.78 11.54 9.79
C THR A 532 -4.04 11.08 10.53
N VAL A 533 -4.53 11.88 11.48
CA VAL A 533 -5.76 11.57 12.22
C VAL A 533 -6.97 11.53 11.29
N THR A 534 -7.07 12.48 10.36
CA THR A 534 -8.19 12.55 9.39
C THR A 534 -8.19 11.33 8.48
N LEU A 535 -7.04 11.00 7.89
CA LEU A 535 -6.90 9.85 6.98
C LEU A 535 -7.19 8.53 7.70
N ALA A 536 -6.65 8.33 8.90
CA ALA A 536 -6.91 7.14 9.72
C ALA A 536 -8.39 7.03 10.14
N SER A 537 -9.03 8.14 10.52
CA SER A 537 -10.43 8.17 10.91
C SER A 537 -11.39 7.88 9.76
N ILE A 538 -11.04 8.26 8.53
CA ILE A 538 -11.81 7.92 7.32
C ILE A 538 -11.61 6.44 6.96
N ALA A 539 -10.36 5.96 6.96
CA ALA A 539 -10.03 4.60 6.55
C ALA A 539 -10.62 3.53 7.49
N THR A 540 -10.57 3.77 8.79
CA THR A 540 -10.95 2.79 9.83
C THR A 540 -12.37 2.21 9.68
N PRO A 541 -13.45 3.01 9.63
CA PRO A 541 -14.80 2.46 9.50
C PRO A 541 -15.01 1.75 8.15
N ILE A 542 -14.43 2.29 7.07
CA ILE A 542 -14.54 1.70 5.73
C ILE A 542 -13.86 0.33 5.71
N ALA A 543 -12.64 0.24 6.23
CA ALA A 543 -11.89 -1.00 6.36
C ALA A 543 -12.63 -2.03 7.20
N GLY A 544 -13.15 -1.63 8.37
CA GLY A 544 -13.93 -2.50 9.23
C GLY A 544 -15.16 -3.08 8.52
N ILE A 545 -15.95 -2.22 7.86
CA ILE A 545 -17.16 -2.64 7.13
C ILE A 545 -16.82 -3.62 6.01
N ILE A 546 -15.82 -3.32 5.17
CA ILE A 546 -15.42 -4.20 4.07
C ILE A 546 -14.87 -5.51 4.61
N ALA A 547 -14.05 -5.48 5.66
CA ALA A 547 -13.48 -6.66 6.29
C ALA A 547 -14.58 -7.58 6.87
N MET A 548 -15.57 -6.99 7.54
CA MET A 548 -16.70 -7.74 8.10
C MET A 548 -17.61 -8.31 7.01
N ALA A 549 -17.91 -7.53 5.97
CA ALA A 549 -18.67 -8.01 4.82
C ALA A 549 -17.95 -9.18 4.12
N ALA A 550 -16.63 -9.07 3.94
CA ALA A 550 -15.80 -10.15 3.41
C ALA A 550 -15.84 -11.38 4.32
N ALA A 551 -15.71 -11.22 5.64
CA ALA A 551 -15.80 -12.32 6.60
C ALA A 551 -17.16 -13.03 6.55
N LEU A 552 -18.27 -12.28 6.55
CA LEU A 552 -19.63 -12.84 6.46
C LEU A 552 -19.81 -13.64 5.18
N ILE A 553 -19.42 -13.08 4.03
CA ILE A 553 -19.53 -13.75 2.73
C ILE A 553 -18.65 -15.00 2.67
N LEU A 554 -17.40 -14.92 3.14
CA LEU A 554 -16.47 -16.05 3.13
C LEU A 554 -16.84 -17.15 4.14
N VAL A 555 -17.53 -16.86 5.24
CA VAL A 555 -17.96 -17.88 6.20
C VAL A 555 -19.30 -18.48 5.79
N ARG A 556 -20.32 -17.64 5.56
CA ARG A 556 -21.71 -18.08 5.41
C ARG A 556 -22.10 -18.48 3.99
N ARG A 557 -21.29 -18.14 2.98
CA ARG A 557 -21.61 -18.41 1.56
C ARG A 557 -20.58 -19.32 0.89
N SER A 558 -21.06 -20.15 -0.03
CA SER A 558 -20.27 -20.94 -0.97
C SER A 558 -20.49 -20.42 -2.38
N PHE A 559 -19.42 -20.08 -3.09
CA PHE A 559 -19.49 -19.58 -4.47
C PHE A 559 -18.21 -19.93 -5.24
N ILE A 560 -18.30 -19.89 -6.56
CA ILE A 560 -17.18 -20.16 -7.47
C ILE A 560 -16.15 -19.05 -7.31
N GLY A 561 -14.88 -19.41 -7.12
CA GLY A 561 -13.80 -18.44 -6.91
C GLY A 561 -13.61 -17.96 -5.48
N LYS A 562 -14.38 -18.48 -4.50
CA LYS A 562 -14.22 -18.17 -3.06
C LYS A 562 -12.77 -18.23 -2.58
N ARG A 563 -12.05 -19.29 -2.93
CA ARG A 563 -10.63 -19.46 -2.57
C ARG A 563 -9.71 -18.43 -3.24
N ILE A 564 -10.00 -18.03 -4.47
CA ILE A 564 -9.23 -17.01 -5.18
C ILE A 564 -9.44 -15.67 -4.49
N LEU A 565 -10.68 -15.31 -4.17
CA LEU A 565 -11.00 -14.09 -3.44
C LEU A 565 -10.29 -14.05 -2.08
N GLU A 566 -10.37 -15.15 -1.32
CA GLU A 566 -9.69 -15.27 -0.02
C GLU A 566 -8.18 -15.05 -0.15
N ILE A 567 -7.52 -15.68 -1.13
CA ILE A 567 -6.07 -15.50 -1.37
C ILE A 567 -5.76 -14.04 -1.74
N LEU A 568 -6.54 -13.42 -2.63
CA LEU A 568 -6.32 -12.03 -3.03
C LEU A 568 -6.49 -11.08 -1.83
N LEU A 569 -7.54 -11.24 -1.05
CA LEU A 569 -7.80 -10.40 0.12
C LEU A 569 -6.76 -10.59 1.23
N MET A 570 -6.10 -11.75 1.32
CA MET A 570 -5.00 -12.01 2.27
C MET A 570 -3.63 -11.56 1.76
N THR A 571 -3.47 -11.34 0.45
CA THR A 571 -2.17 -10.98 -0.17
C THR A 571 -1.50 -9.77 0.49
N PRO A 572 -2.20 -8.66 0.82
CA PRO A 572 -1.58 -7.49 1.45
C PRO A 572 -0.85 -7.79 2.76
N PHE A 573 -1.23 -8.85 3.49
CA PHE A 573 -0.56 -9.26 4.72
C PHE A 573 0.86 -9.78 4.49
N ALA A 574 1.10 -10.42 3.35
CA ALA A 574 2.39 -11.02 3.01
C ALA A 574 3.31 -10.06 2.24
N VAL A 575 2.77 -8.96 1.70
CA VAL A 575 3.52 -8.04 0.86
C VAL A 575 4.23 -6.98 1.71
N PRO A 576 5.56 -6.79 1.57
CA PRO A 576 6.28 -5.72 2.26
C PRO A 576 5.67 -4.35 1.94
N GLY A 577 5.58 -3.48 2.95
CA GLY A 577 4.95 -2.17 2.75
C GLY A 577 5.66 -1.30 1.70
N THR A 578 6.98 -1.45 1.54
CA THR A 578 7.74 -0.78 0.47
C THR A 578 7.23 -1.19 -0.92
N LEU A 579 6.99 -2.49 -1.13
CA LEU A 579 6.44 -3.00 -2.39
C LEU A 579 5.04 -2.42 -2.64
N VAL A 580 4.19 -2.37 -1.61
CA VAL A 580 2.84 -1.80 -1.74
C VAL A 580 2.90 -0.32 -2.11
N GLY A 581 3.75 0.47 -1.45
CA GLY A 581 3.91 1.90 -1.74
C GLY A 581 4.35 2.15 -3.18
N ILE A 582 5.40 1.46 -3.64
CA ILE A 582 5.92 1.56 -5.01
C ILE A 582 4.86 1.10 -6.02
N ALA A 583 4.23 -0.06 -5.77
CA ALA A 583 3.20 -0.62 -6.63
C ALA A 583 2.01 0.34 -6.80
N TYR A 584 1.60 1.03 -5.74
CA TYR A 584 0.49 1.99 -5.78
C TYR A 584 0.84 3.24 -6.60
N ILE A 585 2.07 3.75 -6.49
CA ILE A 585 2.54 4.82 -7.38
C ILE A 585 2.45 4.34 -8.82
N LEU A 586 3.01 3.17 -9.13
CA LEU A 586 3.06 2.67 -10.50
C LEU A 586 1.67 2.45 -11.09
N ALA A 587 0.76 1.89 -10.31
CA ALA A 587 -0.60 1.58 -10.72
C ALA A 587 -1.45 2.84 -10.98
N PHE A 588 -1.30 3.87 -10.14
CA PHE A 588 -2.25 4.97 -10.06
C PHE A 588 -1.65 6.35 -10.37
N ASN A 589 -0.50 6.39 -11.05
CA ASN A 589 0.11 7.62 -11.56
C ASN A 589 -0.31 7.97 -12.99
N LYS A 590 -1.19 7.17 -13.61
CA LYS A 590 -1.69 7.38 -14.98
C LYS A 590 -3.21 7.17 -15.04
N PRO A 591 -3.91 7.79 -16.02
CA PRO A 591 -5.31 7.49 -16.26
C PRO A 591 -5.54 5.98 -16.52
N PRO A 592 -6.72 5.43 -16.20
CA PRO A 592 -7.97 6.13 -15.85
C PRO A 592 -8.12 6.52 -14.38
N LEU A 593 -7.33 5.94 -13.47
CA LEU A 593 -7.40 6.20 -12.03
C LEU A 593 -6.12 6.90 -11.55
N LEU A 594 -6.14 8.24 -11.55
CA LEU A 594 -5.02 9.04 -11.05
C LEU A 594 -5.24 9.35 -9.56
N LEU A 595 -4.61 8.57 -8.69
CA LEU A 595 -4.72 8.70 -7.24
C LEU A 595 -3.48 9.31 -6.59
N VAL A 596 -2.34 9.26 -7.28
CA VAL A 596 -1.07 9.83 -6.80
C VAL A 596 -1.25 11.34 -6.53
N GLY A 597 -0.77 11.79 -5.36
CA GLY A 597 -0.93 13.18 -4.92
C GLY A 597 -2.25 13.51 -4.21
N THR A 598 -3.16 12.54 -4.06
CA THR A 598 -4.46 12.72 -3.38
C THR A 598 -4.51 11.99 -2.03
N ALA A 599 -5.42 12.37 -1.13
CA ALA A 599 -5.67 11.62 0.11
C ALA A 599 -6.16 10.19 -0.14
N ALA A 600 -6.86 9.97 -1.25
CA ALA A 600 -7.52 8.71 -1.55
C ALA A 600 -6.52 7.54 -1.64
N ILE A 601 -5.33 7.76 -2.22
CA ILE A 601 -4.31 6.69 -2.33
C ILE A 601 -3.84 6.20 -0.96
N ILE A 602 -3.73 7.09 0.02
CA ILE A 602 -3.33 6.76 1.40
C ILE A 602 -4.47 6.06 2.13
N VAL A 603 -5.70 6.58 2.03
CA VAL A 603 -6.88 5.97 2.65
C VAL A 603 -7.12 4.55 2.12
N ILE A 604 -7.05 4.37 0.80
CA ILE A 604 -7.19 3.05 0.17
C ILE A 604 -6.05 2.12 0.61
N ASN A 605 -4.82 2.62 0.68
CA ASN A 605 -3.69 1.84 1.19
C ASN A 605 -3.95 1.33 2.61
N TYR A 606 -4.48 2.16 3.51
CA TYR A 606 -4.87 1.74 4.87
C TYR A 606 -5.95 0.69 4.87
N ILE A 607 -7.01 0.89 4.08
CA ILE A 607 -8.11 -0.07 3.97
C ILE A 607 -7.58 -1.43 3.52
N ILE A 608 -6.84 -1.46 2.43
CA ILE A 608 -6.37 -2.71 1.80
C ILE A 608 -5.33 -3.42 2.66
N ARG A 609 -4.41 -2.67 3.27
CA ARG A 609 -3.35 -3.25 4.09
C ARG A 609 -3.86 -3.88 5.38
N GLU A 610 -4.88 -3.28 5.99
CA GLU A 610 -5.45 -3.75 7.25
C GLU A 610 -6.67 -4.68 7.08
N LEU A 611 -7.17 -4.83 5.84
CA LEU A 611 -8.29 -5.72 5.50
C LEU A 611 -8.11 -7.18 5.97
N PRO A 612 -6.94 -7.84 5.79
CA PRO A 612 -6.75 -9.23 6.17
C PRO A 612 -7.00 -9.47 7.67
N VAL A 613 -6.53 -8.55 8.52
CA VAL A 613 -6.62 -8.70 9.98
C VAL A 613 -8.07 -8.59 10.44
N GLY A 614 -8.82 -7.62 9.90
CA GLY A 614 -10.24 -7.50 10.21
C GLY A 614 -11.06 -8.68 9.70
N MET A 615 -10.71 -9.18 8.52
CA MET A 615 -11.37 -10.34 7.92
C MET A 615 -11.13 -11.61 8.74
N GLU A 616 -9.89 -11.91 9.15
CA GLU A 616 -9.58 -13.06 10.02
C GLU A 616 -10.28 -12.95 11.38
N THR A 617 -10.28 -11.76 11.98
CA THR A 617 -10.97 -11.50 13.26
C THR A 617 -12.47 -11.76 13.13
N GLY A 618 -13.08 -11.33 12.03
CA GLY A 618 -14.48 -11.60 11.71
C GLY A 618 -14.75 -13.09 11.45
N ILE A 619 -13.90 -13.76 10.67
CA ILE A 619 -14.01 -15.20 10.37
C ILE A 619 -13.94 -16.03 11.66
N ALA A 620 -12.98 -15.73 12.53
CA ALA A 620 -12.81 -16.43 13.80
C ALA A 620 -14.03 -16.28 14.71
N SER A 621 -14.61 -15.07 14.80
CA SER A 621 -15.82 -14.81 15.58
C SER A 621 -17.06 -15.50 14.98
N LEU A 622 -17.25 -15.43 13.66
CA LEU A 622 -18.40 -16.04 12.98
C LEU A 622 -18.39 -17.57 13.03
N ARG A 623 -17.21 -18.20 12.99
CA ARG A 623 -17.09 -19.66 13.10
C ARG A 623 -17.46 -20.20 14.47
N GLN A 624 -17.45 -19.37 15.51
CA GLN A 624 -17.90 -19.76 16.85
C GLN A 624 -19.43 -19.73 16.98
N ILE A 625 -20.13 -19.09 16.05
CA ILE A 625 -21.59 -18.98 16.04
C ILE A 625 -22.18 -20.07 15.14
N ASP A 626 -22.87 -21.02 15.75
CA ASP A 626 -23.55 -22.11 15.04
C ASP A 626 -24.60 -21.57 14.06
N PRO A 627 -24.55 -21.94 12.75
CA PRO A 627 -25.57 -21.58 11.78
C PRO A 627 -27.01 -21.91 12.20
N ALA A 628 -27.21 -22.95 13.03
CA ALA A 628 -28.52 -23.37 13.51
C ALA A 628 -29.26 -22.25 14.28
N ILE A 629 -28.54 -21.30 14.90
CA ILE A 629 -29.15 -20.15 15.58
C ILE A 629 -29.81 -19.21 14.57
N GLU A 630 -29.17 -18.99 13.42
CA GLU A 630 -29.71 -18.15 12.34
C GLU A 630 -30.87 -18.85 11.62
N GLU A 631 -30.76 -20.17 11.41
CA GLU A 631 -31.79 -21.00 10.78
C GLU A 631 -33.05 -21.11 11.65
N ALA A 632 -32.91 -21.30 12.96
CA ALA A 632 -34.04 -21.34 13.89
C ALA A 632 -34.80 -20.01 13.92
N ALA A 633 -34.11 -18.88 13.87
CA ALA A 633 -34.76 -17.58 13.79
C ALA A 633 -35.54 -17.39 12.48
N GLN A 634 -35.01 -17.89 11.36
CA GLN A 634 -35.69 -17.85 10.06
C GLN A 634 -36.91 -18.78 10.02
N ASP A 635 -36.82 -19.96 10.65
CA ASP A 635 -37.93 -20.90 10.77
C ASP A 635 -39.09 -20.31 11.59
N LEU A 636 -38.77 -19.52 12.62
CA LEU A 636 -39.73 -18.74 13.40
C LEU A 636 -40.26 -17.47 12.68
N GLY A 637 -39.86 -17.25 11.42
CA GLY A 637 -40.38 -16.18 10.57
C GLY A 637 -39.55 -14.89 10.54
N ALA A 638 -38.35 -14.85 11.13
CA ALA A 638 -37.47 -13.69 11.01
C ALA A 638 -36.83 -13.62 9.62
N ASP A 639 -36.86 -12.44 9.00
CA ASP A 639 -36.16 -12.19 7.74
C ASP A 639 -34.65 -11.96 7.95
N MET A 640 -33.86 -12.14 6.88
CA MET A 640 -32.38 -12.06 6.92
C MET A 640 -31.84 -10.76 7.55
N PRO A 641 -32.35 -9.55 7.21
CA PRO A 641 -31.95 -8.32 7.89
C PRO A 641 -32.22 -8.32 9.39
N THR A 642 -33.36 -8.87 9.82
CA THR A 642 -33.69 -8.97 11.24
C THR A 642 -32.73 -9.91 11.95
N VAL A 643 -32.53 -11.13 11.43
CA VAL A 643 -31.55 -12.09 11.98
C VAL A 643 -30.15 -11.48 12.06
N PHE A 644 -29.72 -10.77 11.01
CA PHE A 644 -28.43 -10.10 11.02
C PHE A 644 -28.34 -9.03 12.11
N LYS A 645 -29.35 -8.15 12.21
CA LYS A 645 -29.32 -7.01 13.14
C LYS A 645 -29.49 -7.40 14.60
N THR A 646 -30.29 -8.43 14.89
CA THR A 646 -30.67 -8.81 16.27
C THR A 646 -29.83 -9.94 16.84
N ILE A 647 -29.27 -10.81 15.99
CA ILE A 647 -28.49 -11.98 16.43
C ILE A 647 -27.03 -11.84 16.01
N VAL A 648 -26.76 -11.77 14.71
CA VAL A 648 -25.39 -11.89 14.18
C VAL A 648 -24.54 -10.66 14.54
N LEU A 649 -25.05 -9.45 14.27
CA LEU A 649 -24.34 -8.20 14.50
C LEU A 649 -23.99 -7.99 16.00
N PRO A 650 -24.91 -8.20 16.97
CA PRO A 650 -24.57 -8.09 18.39
C PRO A 650 -23.50 -9.08 18.86
N LEU A 651 -23.49 -10.30 18.30
CA LEU A 651 -22.50 -11.34 18.65
C LEU A 651 -21.11 -11.03 18.07
N ILE A 652 -21.04 -10.46 16.85
CA ILE A 652 -19.76 -10.13 16.21
C ILE A 652 -19.29 -8.70 16.51
N ARG A 653 -20.13 -7.85 17.12
CA ARG A 653 -19.81 -6.45 17.44
C ARG A 653 -18.49 -6.28 18.20
N PRO A 654 -18.14 -7.11 19.22
CA PRO A 654 -16.86 -6.97 19.91
C PRO A 654 -15.66 -7.20 18.97
N ALA A 655 -15.74 -8.22 18.12
CA ALA A 655 -14.72 -8.53 17.11
C ALA A 655 -14.60 -7.40 16.08
N PHE A 656 -15.72 -6.84 15.66
CA PHE A 656 -15.78 -5.70 14.73
C PHE A 656 -15.11 -4.45 15.30
N ILE A 657 -15.45 -4.04 16.53
CA ILE A 657 -14.86 -2.86 17.18
C ILE A 657 -13.38 -3.08 17.47
N SER A 658 -12.99 -4.29 17.89
CA SER A 658 -11.58 -4.65 18.09
C SER A 658 -10.77 -4.54 16.78
N SER A 659 -11.32 -5.00 15.66
CA SER A 659 -10.70 -4.87 14.35
C SER A 659 -10.57 -3.40 13.93
N MET A 660 -11.62 -2.59 14.08
CA MET A 660 -11.53 -1.15 13.78
C MET A 660 -10.48 -0.46 14.65
N SER A 661 -10.39 -0.86 15.92
CA SER A 661 -9.36 -0.34 16.83
C SER A 661 -7.96 -0.63 16.33
N TYR A 662 -7.73 -1.88 15.94
CA TYR A 662 -6.46 -2.30 15.37
C TYR A 662 -6.14 -1.51 14.09
N THR A 663 -7.09 -1.39 13.16
CA THR A 663 -6.90 -0.63 11.92
C THR A 663 -6.55 0.84 12.17
N PHE A 664 -7.21 1.50 13.13
CA PHE A 664 -6.90 2.88 13.48
C PHE A 664 -5.47 3.02 14.01
N VAL A 665 -5.07 2.16 14.95
CA VAL A 665 -3.71 2.16 15.52
C VAL A 665 -2.66 1.91 14.43
N ARG A 666 -2.89 0.95 13.54
CA ARG A 666 -1.95 0.63 12.44
C ARG A 666 -1.88 1.72 11.39
N SER A 667 -2.99 2.40 11.10
CA SER A 667 -3.03 3.55 10.19
C SER A 667 -2.23 4.73 10.76
N MET A 668 -2.42 5.05 12.04
CA MET A 668 -1.70 6.14 12.74
C MET A 668 -0.18 5.89 12.80
N THR A 669 0.22 4.62 12.86
CA THR A 669 1.63 4.19 12.99
C THR A 669 2.25 3.73 11.68
N ALA A 670 1.55 3.90 10.55
CA ALA A 670 2.01 3.45 9.25
C ALA A 670 3.23 4.27 8.77
N VAL A 671 4.23 3.58 8.21
CA VAL A 671 5.44 4.20 7.65
C VAL A 671 5.75 3.63 6.26
N SER A 672 5.94 2.31 6.17
CA SER A 672 6.64 1.68 5.04
C SER A 672 6.03 1.96 3.66
N ALA A 673 4.71 1.84 3.50
CA ALA A 673 4.05 2.18 2.24
C ALA A 673 3.81 3.69 2.11
N VAL A 674 3.41 4.31 3.22
CA VAL A 674 2.98 5.71 3.28
C VAL A 674 4.07 6.68 2.88
N ILE A 675 5.32 6.41 3.23
CA ILE A 675 6.45 7.29 2.88
C ILE A 675 6.60 7.50 1.36
N PHE A 676 6.12 6.56 0.54
CA PHE A 676 6.07 6.69 -0.92
C PHE A 676 4.81 7.43 -1.40
N LEU A 677 3.72 7.39 -0.62
CA LEU A 677 2.40 7.86 -1.03
C LEU A 677 2.07 9.29 -0.56
N ILE A 678 2.83 9.83 0.40
CA ILE A 678 2.69 11.22 0.83
C ILE A 678 2.99 12.20 -0.32
N SER A 679 2.47 13.41 -0.19
CA SER A 679 2.67 14.48 -1.18
C SER A 679 2.79 15.83 -0.47
N ALA A 680 3.11 16.89 -1.21
CA ALA A 680 3.16 18.26 -0.67
C ALA A 680 1.81 18.74 -0.10
N ARG A 681 0.69 18.04 -0.37
CA ARG A 681 -0.65 18.37 0.14
C ARG A 681 -1.03 17.58 1.39
N TRP A 682 -0.44 16.40 1.59
CA TRP A 682 -0.84 15.44 2.61
C TRP A 682 0.40 14.92 3.32
N TYR A 683 0.57 15.35 4.57
CA TYR A 683 1.68 14.95 5.41
C TYR A 683 1.32 13.79 6.31
N HIS A 684 2.31 12.98 6.69
CA HIS A 684 2.12 11.91 7.66
C HIS A 684 2.99 12.11 8.90
N LEU A 685 2.41 11.91 10.08
CA LEU A 685 3.01 12.23 11.37
C LEU A 685 4.28 11.40 11.61
N THR A 686 4.27 10.12 11.26
CA THR A 686 5.45 9.25 11.38
C THR A 686 6.58 9.68 10.46
N VAL A 687 6.28 10.18 9.25
CA VAL A 687 7.29 10.71 8.33
C VAL A 687 7.84 12.04 8.84
N GLN A 688 7.01 12.85 9.50
CA GLN A 688 7.48 14.09 10.12
C GLN A 688 8.39 13.83 11.34
N ILE A 689 8.09 12.80 12.14
CA ILE A 689 8.98 12.32 13.21
C ILE A 689 10.33 11.89 12.62
N TYR A 690 10.31 11.14 11.52
CA TYR A 690 11.51 10.76 10.78
C TYR A 690 12.29 11.99 10.31
N ASN A 691 11.66 12.95 9.63
CA ASN A 691 12.31 14.16 9.13
C ASN A 691 13.00 14.96 10.24
N PHE A 692 12.36 15.11 11.41
CA PHE A 692 13.00 15.78 12.55
C PHE A 692 14.16 14.96 13.13
N SER A 693 14.05 13.64 13.14
CA SER A 693 15.12 12.75 13.61
C SER A 693 16.34 12.78 12.68
N GLU A 694 16.12 12.76 11.36
CA GLU A 694 17.16 12.85 10.33
C GLU A 694 17.90 14.20 10.42
N ASN A 695 17.18 15.28 10.68
CA ASN A 695 17.76 16.62 10.86
C ASN A 695 18.33 16.87 12.28
N LEU A 696 18.53 15.82 13.08
CA LEU A 696 19.05 15.87 14.45
C LEU A 696 18.24 16.77 15.41
N ARG A 697 16.99 17.07 15.07
CA ARG A 697 16.04 17.84 15.91
C ARG A 697 15.28 16.89 16.83
N PHE A 698 16.02 16.17 17.67
CA PHE A 698 15.47 15.11 18.49
C PHE A 698 14.40 15.57 19.48
N GLY A 699 14.49 16.81 20.00
CA GLY A 699 13.46 17.38 20.86
C GLY A 699 12.11 17.50 20.14
N LEU A 700 12.10 17.97 18.89
CA LEU A 700 10.87 18.06 18.09
C LEU A 700 10.32 16.69 17.72
N ALA A 701 11.21 15.76 17.34
CA ALA A 701 10.83 14.37 17.06
C ALA A 701 10.19 13.69 18.29
N SER A 702 10.74 13.96 19.48
CA SER A 702 10.24 13.43 20.74
C SER A 702 8.86 13.95 21.10
N VAL A 703 8.60 15.24 20.86
CA VAL A 703 7.25 15.83 21.05
C VAL A 703 6.25 15.14 20.13
N LEU A 704 6.53 15.08 18.82
CA LEU A 704 5.60 14.45 17.87
C LEU A 704 5.38 12.95 18.14
N ALA A 705 6.43 12.23 18.53
CA ALA A 705 6.33 10.83 18.94
C ALA A 705 5.46 10.66 20.19
N THR A 706 5.63 11.52 21.18
CA THR A 706 4.80 11.53 22.40
C THR A 706 3.35 11.87 22.08
N THR A 707 3.10 12.88 21.24
CA THR A 707 1.75 13.24 20.77
C THR A 707 1.08 12.07 20.07
N LEU A 708 1.78 11.37 19.18
CA LEU A 708 1.25 10.20 18.50
C LEU A 708 0.92 9.06 19.47
N ILE A 709 1.79 8.77 20.44
CA ILE A 709 1.52 7.77 21.50
C ILE A 709 0.25 8.14 22.28
N LEU A 710 0.10 9.41 22.68
CA LEU A 710 -1.08 9.88 23.41
C LEU A 710 -2.37 9.74 22.59
N ILE A 711 -2.35 10.10 21.31
CA ILE A 711 -3.51 9.97 20.41
C ILE A 711 -3.91 8.49 20.28
N VAL A 712 -2.94 7.61 20.06
CA VAL A 712 -3.17 6.17 19.91
C VAL A 712 -3.72 5.55 21.20
N LEU A 713 -3.15 5.89 22.36
CA LEU A 713 -3.63 5.42 23.67
C LEU A 713 -5.04 5.95 23.98
N ALA A 714 -5.33 7.21 23.65
CA ALA A 714 -6.65 7.79 23.83
C ALA A 714 -7.69 7.07 22.94
N ALA A 715 -7.39 6.85 21.66
CA ALA A 715 -8.26 6.14 20.75
C ALA A 715 -8.50 4.69 21.21
N PHE A 716 -7.44 3.97 21.60
CA PHE A 716 -7.56 2.62 22.14
C PHE A 716 -8.40 2.57 23.42
N GLY A 717 -8.23 3.55 24.32
CA GLY A 717 -9.04 3.72 25.52
C GLY A 717 -10.53 3.94 25.23
N ILE A 718 -10.85 4.86 24.31
CA ILE A 718 -12.22 5.15 23.86
C ILE A 718 -12.87 3.89 23.27
N MET A 719 -12.16 3.19 22.40
CA MET A 719 -12.71 1.98 21.77
C MET A 719 -12.92 0.85 22.76
N ARG A 720 -12.05 0.71 23.77
CA ARG A 720 -12.27 -0.22 24.87
C ARG A 720 -13.51 0.11 25.69
N LEU A 721 -13.84 1.40 25.88
CA LEU A 721 -15.09 1.82 26.53
C LEU A 721 -16.31 1.45 25.68
N LEU A 722 -16.22 1.62 24.35
CA LEU A 722 -17.30 1.24 23.41
C LEU A 722 -17.55 -0.29 23.36
N VAL A 723 -16.54 -1.10 23.69
CA VAL A 723 -16.65 -2.57 23.78
C VAL A 723 -17.22 -3.03 25.13
N ARG A 724 -17.18 -2.20 26.17
CA ARG A 724 -17.32 -2.61 27.58
C ARG A 724 -18.75 -3.00 28.02
N ASP A 725 -19.62 -3.38 27.10
CA ASP A 725 -21.04 -3.63 27.37
C ASP A 725 -21.53 -5.03 26.98
N GLN A 726 -20.74 -6.06 27.26
CA GLN A 726 -21.23 -7.45 27.28
C GLN A 726 -20.62 -8.25 28.43
N GLY A 727 -21.08 -7.97 29.66
CA GLY A 727 -21.02 -8.93 30.78
C GLY A 727 -21.86 -10.20 30.56
N LEU A 728 -22.16 -10.55 29.30
CA LEU A 728 -22.96 -11.70 28.90
C LEU A 728 -22.10 -12.87 28.38
N THR A 729 -20.82 -12.66 28.07
CA THR A 729 -19.89 -13.76 27.70
C THR A 729 -19.06 -14.27 28.87
N GLU A 730 -18.85 -13.49 29.94
CA GLU A 730 -18.18 -13.98 31.16
C GLU A 730 -19.15 -14.66 32.15
N LYS A 731 -20.46 -14.38 32.09
CA LYS A 731 -21.44 -14.94 33.04
C LYS A 731 -21.87 -16.39 32.75
N THR A 732 -21.48 -16.98 31.62
CA THR A 732 -21.87 -18.36 31.25
C THR A 732 -20.77 -19.41 31.43
N VAL A 733 -19.61 -19.04 31.99
CA VAL A 733 -18.55 -20.00 32.38
C VAL A 733 -18.38 -20.12 33.91
N SER A 734 -19.13 -19.33 34.69
CA SER A 734 -19.08 -19.35 36.16
C SER A 734 -20.45 -19.53 36.82
N GLN A 735 -21.20 -20.56 36.42
CA GLN A 735 -22.14 -21.26 37.30
C GLN A 735 -22.00 -22.77 37.11
#